data_AF-A0A3N5PKN5-F1
#
_entry.id   AF-A0A3N5PKN5-F1
#
_cell.length_a   1.000
_cell.length_b   1.000
_cell.length_c   1.000
_cell.angle_alpha   90.00
_cell.angle_beta   90.00
_cell.angle_gamma   90.00
#
_symmetry.space_group_name_H-M   'P 1'
#
loop_
_entity.id
_entity.type
_entity.pdbx_description
1 polymer ?
#
loop_
_entity_poly.entity_id
_entity_poly.type
_entity_poly.pdbx_seq_one_letter_code
_entity_poly.pdbx_strand_id
1 'polypeptide(L)'
;VLYEVAIPWSELSPLALRLCKSFGFTFTLIDNDDGSREVTSYLEWTPGIYRAKTPATFGQAVIDYAPSAGKSDLFVTSHISGGPNVSELNFRLARTSAAGEKIPMHITLSAEGKPTINVDSAVELNKGDNFRQITVQLVGIPDGLYEGVASFGTPGGEPVVSKFQYFRFATEPVRQQIDAAKADIAKLAAAKNPLYLRYAPSLTLRMQVADKWILNVQKVKEVERMTLLLDETRQIIDDLQAGKDYFAARRGLFATAYTAPEDNSVQPYRLTVPADYDGTKAYPLIVWLHGHGGEGMTFDYWYGLSLVKGAVARPGYITVAPYGRGNSSYQLLGRNDVFHVIDEVSKAYKIDPSRIYVMGFSMGGAGTWSMAVRYPDRWAGCSPQAGYIGAGSEWDDQAKLAAPLADWREQLSRANIGIGVIENLMNVPTTIFHGAADLSVPFDDSAAAFNRLRKLNYNAVAVLSSLEPHDVPKYEDNFTDWLLQFSRPAAPEKVRYRTFDMRYNKAYWIEIDEQSKDYQLSDVQAGYAFGKVTVTALNVNRLTLTVAKEMLGDKKDLPIVINGVEIIAKDAAPGAKLHLLTTDDGKTWTISPDQYRAGMVKKHGQSGPISEAIGEKFIIIYGTGGTEEMTAANRQAAEAFAGGIAGPGGTQMYGNYVAVADSDVSDAQAGAANLILYGGPESNKFARAMADKLPVAIKDGKIMLHGKEYSDPAGLAVRFIYPNPSGNGRYVLVNCGTTPQAVKALGGGLGNQPDWIIKQTTAEPNTANTEGDRRSRR
;
A
#
# COMPACT_ATOMS: atom_id res chain seq x y z
N VAL A 1 27.14 -15.25 -0.16
CA VAL A 1 25.99 -15.58 0.71
C VAL A 1 25.99 -17.09 0.89
N LEU A 2 26.49 -17.55 2.04
CA LEU A 2 26.22 -18.91 2.48
C LEU A 2 24.77 -18.95 2.96
N TYR A 3 24.01 -19.94 2.52
CA TYR A 3 22.72 -20.25 3.11
C TYR A 3 22.91 -21.40 4.08
N GLU A 4 22.44 -21.21 5.29
CA GLU A 4 22.40 -22.23 6.32
C GLU A 4 20.97 -22.77 6.37
N VAL A 5 20.83 -24.10 6.28
CA VAL A 5 19.53 -24.78 6.37
C VAL A 5 19.62 -25.78 7.51
N ALA A 6 18.86 -25.53 8.57
CA ALA A 6 18.72 -26.46 9.68
C ALA A 6 17.52 -27.38 9.42
N ILE A 7 17.74 -28.69 9.38
CA ILE A 7 16.69 -29.71 9.24
C ILE A 7 16.66 -30.56 10.51
N PRO A 8 15.51 -30.72 11.17
CA PRO A 8 15.39 -31.56 12.35
C PRO A 8 15.75 -33.02 12.06
N TRP A 9 16.48 -33.68 12.97
CA TRP A 9 16.91 -35.09 12.81
C TRP A 9 15.76 -36.07 12.51
N SER A 10 14.58 -35.80 13.08
CA SER A 10 13.34 -36.57 12.84
C SER A 10 12.91 -36.59 11.36
N GLU A 11 13.28 -35.57 10.59
CA GLU A 11 12.96 -35.46 9.17
C GLU A 11 14.08 -36.02 8.28
N LEU A 12 15.32 -36.10 8.79
CA LEU A 12 16.51 -36.51 8.04
C LEU A 12 16.81 -38.03 8.15
N SER A 13 16.44 -38.64 9.27
CA SER A 13 16.65 -40.08 9.55
C SER A 13 16.09 -41.03 8.47
N PRO A 14 14.95 -40.74 7.80
CA PRO A 14 14.45 -41.59 6.70
C PRO A 14 15.15 -41.38 5.34
N LEU A 15 15.89 -40.28 5.15
CA LEU A 15 16.35 -39.81 3.82
C LEU A 15 17.89 -39.87 3.62
N ALA A 16 18.67 -39.96 4.70
CA ALA A 16 20.12 -39.79 4.69
C ALA A 16 20.89 -40.73 3.73
N LEU A 17 20.53 -42.01 3.66
CA LEU A 17 21.24 -43.00 2.83
C LEU A 17 20.99 -42.85 1.32
N ARG A 18 19.96 -42.07 0.92
CA ARG A 18 19.55 -41.92 -0.50
C ARG A 18 20.03 -40.63 -1.14
N LEU A 19 20.22 -39.56 -0.36
CA LEU A 19 20.68 -38.27 -0.89
C LEU A 19 22.12 -38.33 -1.45
N CYS A 20 23.00 -39.13 -0.84
CA CYS A 20 24.38 -39.35 -1.33
C CYS A 20 24.46 -39.99 -2.72
N LYS A 21 23.49 -40.81 -3.12
CA LYS A 21 23.61 -41.67 -4.32
C LYS A 21 22.89 -41.10 -5.55
N SER A 22 21.91 -40.21 -5.37
CA SER A 22 21.04 -39.72 -6.45
C SER A 22 21.30 -38.28 -6.90
N PHE A 23 22.00 -37.46 -6.09
CA PHE A 23 22.15 -36.02 -6.37
C PHE A 23 23.60 -35.52 -6.47
N GLY A 24 24.62 -36.36 -6.26
CA GLY A 24 26.02 -35.99 -6.46
C GLY A 24 26.60 -35.00 -5.45
N PHE A 25 26.01 -34.85 -4.27
CA PHE A 25 26.57 -34.09 -3.15
C PHE A 25 27.34 -35.00 -2.19
N THR A 26 28.45 -34.51 -1.64
CA THR A 26 29.20 -35.17 -0.56
C THR A 26 28.81 -34.54 0.76
N PHE A 27 28.28 -35.34 1.70
CA PHE A 27 28.04 -34.89 3.07
C PHE A 27 29.24 -35.27 3.93
N THR A 28 29.74 -34.34 4.74
CA THR A 28 30.69 -34.66 5.81
C THR A 28 30.01 -34.39 7.14
N LEU A 29 29.87 -35.44 7.95
CA LEU A 29 29.37 -35.38 9.32
C LEU A 29 30.56 -35.14 10.24
N ILE A 30 30.50 -34.08 11.06
CA ILE A 30 31.42 -33.88 12.17
C ILE A 30 30.60 -34.04 13.44
N ASP A 31 30.96 -35.05 14.23
CA ASP A 31 30.43 -35.27 15.56
C ASP A 31 31.15 -34.29 16.51
N ASN A 32 30.41 -33.38 17.14
CA ASN A 32 30.96 -32.58 18.22
C ASN A 32 30.69 -33.35 19.50
N ASP A 33 31.76 -33.95 20.03
CA ASP A 33 31.79 -34.87 21.18
C ASP A 33 31.46 -34.19 22.54
N ASP A 34 30.57 -33.19 22.57
CA ASP A 34 30.20 -32.43 23.76
C ASP A 34 28.80 -32.77 24.33
N GLY A 35 28.06 -33.68 23.67
CA GLY A 35 26.76 -34.16 24.13
C GLY A 35 25.59 -33.21 23.88
N SER A 36 25.77 -32.15 23.09
CA SER A 36 24.65 -31.36 22.57
C SER A 36 23.99 -32.02 21.34
N ARG A 37 22.67 -31.89 21.19
CA ARG A 37 21.88 -32.50 20.10
C ARG A 37 21.88 -31.68 18.80
N GLU A 38 22.84 -30.78 18.60
CA GLU A 38 22.94 -29.97 17.38
C GLU A 38 24.12 -30.43 16.54
N VAL A 39 23.81 -30.89 15.32
CA VAL A 39 24.79 -31.22 14.29
C VAL A 39 24.67 -30.15 13.20
N THR A 40 25.72 -29.39 12.95
CA THR A 40 25.80 -28.45 11.83
C THR A 40 26.41 -29.13 10.62
N SER A 41 25.86 -28.89 9.42
CA SER A 41 26.42 -29.40 8.16
C SER A 41 26.55 -28.27 7.14
N TYR A 42 27.60 -28.31 6.31
CA TYR A 42 27.89 -27.29 5.30
C TYR A 42 27.69 -27.86 3.89
N LEU A 43 27.11 -27.04 3.01
CA LEU A 43 26.91 -27.33 1.60
C LEU A 43 27.99 -26.57 0.80
N GLU A 44 28.89 -27.28 0.12
CA GLU A 44 29.87 -26.68 -0.78
C GLU A 44 29.37 -26.68 -2.23
N TRP A 45 29.57 -25.57 -2.94
CA TRP A 45 28.97 -25.33 -4.26
C TRP A 45 29.70 -26.09 -5.37
N THR A 46 29.01 -26.99 -6.08
CA THR A 46 29.55 -27.68 -7.25
C THR A 46 29.25 -26.90 -8.55
N PRO A 47 30.23 -26.67 -9.44
CA PRO A 47 30.00 -26.01 -10.73
C PRO A 47 29.04 -26.80 -11.62
N GLY A 48 27.95 -26.16 -12.09
CA GLY A 48 26.98 -26.75 -13.03
C GLY A 48 25.51 -26.50 -12.70
N ILE A 49 25.19 -25.94 -11.53
CA ILE A 49 23.81 -25.62 -11.12
C ILE A 49 23.48 -24.18 -11.52
N TYR A 50 22.57 -24.00 -12.49
CA TYR A 50 22.07 -22.68 -12.89
C TYR A 50 20.84 -22.27 -12.05
N ARG A 51 20.72 -20.96 -11.77
CA ARG A 51 19.53 -20.35 -11.15
C ARG A 51 18.31 -20.55 -12.05
N ALA A 52 17.31 -21.31 -11.58
CA ALA A 52 15.96 -21.31 -12.14
C ALA A 52 14.95 -20.88 -11.06
N LYS A 53 13.98 -20.05 -11.44
CA LYS A 53 12.89 -19.55 -10.55
C LYS A 53 11.77 -20.57 -10.32
N THR A 54 11.87 -21.77 -10.89
CA THR A 54 10.83 -22.80 -10.83
C THR A 54 11.36 -24.02 -10.10
N PRO A 55 10.61 -24.61 -9.15
CA PRO A 55 10.97 -25.91 -8.59
C PRO A 55 11.08 -26.94 -9.71
N ALA A 56 12.23 -27.59 -9.85
CA ALA A 56 12.38 -28.74 -10.74
C ALA A 56 12.07 -30.02 -9.95
N THR A 57 11.08 -30.79 -10.41
CA THR A 57 10.78 -32.10 -9.82
C THR A 57 11.80 -33.12 -10.30
N PHE A 58 12.74 -33.51 -9.45
CA PHE A 58 13.73 -34.54 -9.74
C PHE A 58 13.14 -35.95 -9.52
N GLY A 59 12.32 -36.41 -10.47
CA GLY A 59 11.85 -37.80 -10.55
C GLY A 59 10.99 -38.30 -9.39
N GLN A 60 10.29 -39.43 -9.60
CA GLN A 60 9.65 -40.18 -8.52
C GLN A 60 10.66 -41.20 -7.96
N ALA A 61 10.92 -41.17 -6.65
CA ALA A 61 11.71 -42.19 -5.97
C ALA A 61 10.80 -43.20 -5.27
N VAL A 62 11.01 -44.50 -5.50
CA VAL A 62 10.35 -45.60 -4.77
C VAL A 62 11.21 -45.97 -3.56
N ILE A 63 10.63 -45.94 -2.36
CA ILE A 63 11.34 -46.20 -1.09
C ILE A 63 11.20 -47.67 -0.68
N ASP A 64 12.33 -48.36 -0.60
CA ASP A 64 12.52 -49.64 0.11
C ASP A 64 13.24 -49.33 1.43
N TYR A 65 12.63 -49.76 2.53
CA TYR A 65 13.07 -49.51 3.91
C TYR A 65 13.41 -50.86 4.57
N ALA A 66 14.52 -50.93 5.32
CA ALA A 66 14.90 -52.09 6.11
C ALA A 66 14.94 -51.70 7.61
N PRO A 67 14.13 -52.31 8.50
CA PRO A 67 14.05 -51.90 9.91
C PRO A 67 15.12 -52.57 10.78
N SER A 68 15.47 -51.90 11.88
CA SER A 68 16.19 -52.48 13.02
C SER A 68 15.25 -53.36 13.86
N ALA A 69 15.75 -54.52 14.30
CA ALA A 69 14.98 -55.53 15.01
C ALA A 69 14.36 -54.99 16.32
N GLY A 70 13.04 -55.15 16.47
CA GLY A 70 12.33 -54.96 17.75
C GLY A 70 11.33 -53.81 17.85
N LYS A 71 11.07 -53.05 16.78
CA LYS A 71 9.94 -52.10 16.71
C LYS A 71 8.85 -52.63 15.77
N SER A 72 7.59 -52.26 16.03
CA SER A 72 6.41 -52.68 15.25
C SER A 72 6.67 -52.62 13.74
N ASP A 73 6.30 -53.67 13.00
CA ASP A 73 6.43 -53.77 11.53
C ASP A 73 5.51 -52.80 10.75
N LEU A 74 4.77 -51.94 11.47
CA LEU A 74 3.83 -50.97 10.94
C LEU A 74 4.19 -49.56 11.42
N PHE A 75 4.22 -48.61 10.48
CA PHE A 75 4.45 -47.19 10.70
C PHE A 75 3.27 -46.39 10.18
N VAL A 76 2.85 -45.38 10.96
CA VAL A 76 1.72 -44.52 10.60
C VAL A 76 2.17 -43.07 10.65
N THR A 77 1.91 -42.33 9.59
CA THR A 77 1.96 -40.86 9.60
C THR A 77 0.58 -40.32 9.25
N SER A 78 0.12 -39.32 9.98
CA SER A 78 -1.14 -38.62 9.69
C SER A 78 -0.82 -37.33 8.93
N HIS A 79 -1.46 -37.13 7.78
CA HIS A 79 -1.47 -35.84 7.10
C HIS A 79 -2.92 -35.38 7.00
N ILE A 80 -3.39 -34.72 8.05
CA ILE A 80 -4.76 -34.25 8.11
C ILE A 80 -4.75 -32.78 7.72
N SER A 81 -5.13 -32.54 6.48
CA SER A 81 -5.49 -31.20 6.00
C SER A 81 -6.74 -30.76 6.77
N GLY A 82 -6.57 -29.98 7.84
CA GLY A 82 -7.68 -29.21 8.39
C GLY A 82 -8.29 -28.31 7.31
N GLY A 83 -9.56 -27.95 7.43
CA GLY A 83 -10.20 -27.05 6.48
C GLY A 83 -11.73 -27.10 6.48
N PRO A 84 -12.37 -26.17 5.75
CA PRO A 84 -13.83 -26.09 5.68
C PRO A 84 -14.38 -27.30 4.94
N ASN A 85 -15.47 -27.88 5.45
CA ASN A 85 -16.14 -29.05 4.89
C ASN A 85 -15.26 -30.32 4.76
N VAL A 86 -14.08 -30.38 5.40
CA VAL A 86 -13.25 -31.59 5.41
C VAL A 86 -13.99 -32.65 6.20
N SER A 87 -14.39 -33.71 5.51
CA SER A 87 -15.10 -34.86 6.07
C SER A 87 -14.26 -36.12 5.97
N GLU A 88 -12.94 -36.00 5.84
CA GLU A 88 -12.05 -37.14 5.74
C GLU A 88 -10.77 -36.98 6.55
N LEU A 89 -10.22 -38.11 7.02
CA LEU A 89 -8.90 -38.19 7.64
C LEU A 89 -7.98 -39.02 6.75
N ASN A 90 -6.82 -38.46 6.44
CA ASN A 90 -5.82 -39.12 5.60
C ASN A 90 -4.66 -39.64 6.44
N PHE A 91 -4.46 -40.95 6.41
CA PHE A 91 -3.35 -41.66 7.06
C PHE A 91 -2.46 -42.31 6.00
N ARG A 92 -1.16 -42.35 6.26
CA ARG A 92 -0.19 -43.09 5.45
C ARG A 92 0.42 -44.18 6.29
N LEU A 93 0.24 -45.42 5.84
CA LEU A 93 0.77 -46.63 6.46
C LEU A 93 1.96 -47.10 5.64
N ALA A 94 3.05 -47.43 6.33
CA ALA A 94 4.20 -48.09 5.74
C ALA A 94 4.52 -49.35 6.55
N ARG A 95 4.97 -50.41 5.88
CA ARG A 95 5.30 -51.67 6.55
C ARG A 95 6.49 -52.37 5.92
N THR A 96 7.06 -53.30 6.67
CA THR A 96 8.32 -53.98 6.34
C THR A 96 8.14 -55.46 5.98
N SER A 97 6.99 -56.08 6.29
CA SER A 97 6.72 -57.51 6.05
C SER A 97 5.88 -57.78 4.79
N ALA A 98 6.13 -58.93 4.13
CA ALA A 98 5.53 -59.30 2.84
C ALA A 98 4.22 -60.11 2.93
N ALA A 99 3.58 -60.22 4.09
CA ALA A 99 2.35 -61.03 4.25
C ALA A 99 1.08 -60.16 4.05
N GLY A 100 0.05 -60.66 3.35
CA GLY A 100 -1.22 -59.93 3.24
C GLY A 100 -2.01 -59.97 4.56
N GLU A 101 -2.49 -58.83 5.06
CA GLU A 101 -3.18 -58.78 6.36
C GLU A 101 -4.20 -57.63 6.46
N LYS A 102 -5.24 -57.85 7.29
CA LYS A 102 -6.24 -56.85 7.66
C LYS A 102 -5.90 -56.20 9.00
N ILE A 103 -5.52 -54.92 8.96
CA ILE A 103 -5.16 -54.12 10.13
C ILE A 103 -6.41 -53.45 10.70
N PRO A 104 -6.86 -53.78 11.92
CA PRO A 104 -7.97 -53.07 12.55
C PRO A 104 -7.52 -51.65 12.90
N MET A 105 -8.42 -50.68 12.70
CA MET A 105 -8.18 -49.28 12.97
C MET A 105 -9.30 -48.73 13.82
N HIS A 106 -8.96 -48.10 14.94
CA HIS A 106 -9.90 -47.42 15.83
C HIS A 106 -9.51 -45.95 15.95
N ILE A 107 -10.43 -45.04 15.63
CA ILE A 107 -10.21 -43.60 15.76
C ILE A 107 -11.15 -43.04 16.81
N THR A 108 -10.60 -42.32 17.78
CA THR A 108 -11.36 -41.57 18.77
C THR A 108 -11.17 -40.08 18.52
N LEU A 109 -12.27 -39.33 18.39
CA LEU A 109 -12.28 -37.87 18.36
C LEU A 109 -12.93 -37.36 19.64
N SER A 110 -12.23 -36.48 20.36
CA SER A 110 -12.69 -35.90 21.62
C SER A 110 -12.64 -34.37 21.56
N ALA A 111 -13.65 -33.71 22.11
CA ALA A 111 -13.72 -32.26 22.18
C ALA A 111 -14.46 -31.87 23.47
N GLU A 112 -14.02 -30.77 24.09
CA GLU A 112 -14.64 -30.30 25.33
C GLU A 112 -16.13 -29.99 25.13
N GLY A 113 -16.97 -30.48 26.06
CA GLY A 113 -18.42 -30.29 26.01
C GLY A 113 -19.15 -31.07 24.89
N LYS A 114 -18.48 -31.98 24.18
CA LYS A 114 -19.08 -32.79 23.12
C LYS A 114 -18.95 -34.29 23.38
N PRO A 115 -19.87 -35.13 22.85
CA PRO A 115 -19.72 -36.56 22.89
C PRO A 115 -18.44 -37.02 22.17
N THR A 116 -17.73 -37.97 22.78
CA THR A 116 -16.62 -38.67 22.13
C THR A 116 -17.14 -39.45 20.93
N ILE A 117 -16.46 -39.33 19.78
CA ILE A 117 -16.84 -40.00 18.55
C ILE A 117 -15.83 -41.09 18.25
N ASN A 118 -16.30 -42.31 18.04
CA ASN A 118 -15.47 -43.46 17.69
C ASN A 118 -15.75 -43.91 16.26
N VAL A 119 -14.70 -44.15 15.49
CA VAL A 119 -14.75 -44.65 14.11
C VAL A 119 -13.89 -45.90 14.02
N ASP A 120 -14.55 -47.03 13.93
CA ASP A 120 -13.93 -48.34 13.71
C ASP A 120 -13.89 -48.67 12.21
N SER A 121 -12.74 -49.14 11.73
CA SER A 121 -12.57 -49.63 10.37
C SER A 121 -11.44 -50.66 10.33
N ALA A 122 -11.09 -51.12 9.13
CA ALA A 122 -9.93 -51.97 8.93
C ALA A 122 -9.34 -51.75 7.54
N VAL A 123 -8.02 -51.94 7.42
CA VAL A 123 -7.26 -51.68 6.19
C VAL A 123 -6.56 -52.97 5.78
N GLU A 124 -6.83 -53.42 4.56
CA GLU A 124 -6.16 -54.60 3.99
C GLU A 124 -4.85 -54.20 3.30
N LEU A 125 -3.69 -54.64 3.78
CA LEU A 125 -2.42 -54.45 3.07
C LEU A 125 -2.11 -55.71 2.28
N ASN A 126 -2.04 -55.62 0.95
CA ASN A 126 -1.78 -56.79 0.10
C ASN A 126 -0.31 -57.19 0.20
N LYS A 127 -0.04 -58.49 0.02
CA LYS A 127 1.31 -59.05 -0.02
C LYS A 127 2.19 -58.27 -1.02
N GLY A 128 3.26 -57.64 -0.53
CA GLY A 128 4.17 -56.79 -1.33
C GLY A 128 3.93 -55.29 -1.24
N ASP A 129 2.85 -54.84 -0.61
CA ASP A 129 2.60 -53.42 -0.36
C ASP A 129 3.52 -52.89 0.76
N ASN A 130 4.51 -52.06 0.40
CA ASN A 130 5.39 -51.39 1.36
C ASN A 130 4.81 -50.06 1.87
N PHE A 131 3.78 -49.51 1.18
CA PHE A 131 3.16 -48.23 1.48
C PHE A 131 1.69 -48.20 1.03
N ARG A 132 0.80 -47.59 1.84
CA ARG A 132 -0.60 -47.34 1.49
C ARG A 132 -1.11 -46.02 2.10
N GLN A 133 -1.79 -45.21 1.31
CA GLN A 133 -2.60 -44.09 1.82
C GLN A 133 -4.04 -44.55 2.06
N ILE A 134 -4.61 -44.12 3.19
CA ILE A 134 -5.94 -44.48 3.66
C ILE A 134 -6.70 -43.20 3.92
N THR A 135 -7.93 -43.15 3.41
CA THR A 135 -8.85 -42.05 3.60
C THR A 135 -10.05 -42.57 4.37
N VAL A 136 -10.27 -42.03 5.57
CA VAL A 136 -11.38 -42.39 6.44
C VAL A 136 -12.44 -41.32 6.36
N GLN A 137 -13.63 -41.68 5.88
CA GLN A 137 -14.76 -40.74 5.79
C GLN A 137 -15.41 -40.56 7.18
N LEU A 138 -15.64 -39.30 7.53
CA LEU A 138 -16.22 -38.82 8.77
C LEU A 138 -17.61 -38.24 8.49
N VAL A 139 -18.65 -39.02 8.80
CA VAL A 139 -20.05 -38.64 8.59
C VAL A 139 -20.67 -38.11 9.88
N GLY A 140 -21.44 -37.02 9.78
CA GLY A 140 -22.26 -36.52 10.90
C GLY A 140 -21.50 -35.90 12.07
N ILE A 141 -20.21 -35.59 11.91
CA ILE A 141 -19.43 -34.91 12.95
C ILE A 141 -19.92 -33.45 13.10
N PRO A 142 -20.17 -32.94 14.32
CA PRO A 142 -20.47 -31.52 14.52
C PRO A 142 -19.26 -30.61 14.26
N ASP A 143 -19.50 -29.32 14.04
CA ASP A 143 -18.44 -28.33 13.83
C ASP A 143 -17.63 -28.05 15.09
N GLY A 144 -16.31 -28.06 15.00
CA GLY A 144 -15.38 -27.65 16.05
C GLY A 144 -13.99 -28.26 15.91
N LEU A 145 -13.15 -28.01 16.91
CA LEU A 145 -11.82 -28.60 17.04
C LEU A 145 -11.88 -29.86 17.90
N TYR A 146 -11.29 -30.93 17.41
CA TYR A 146 -11.24 -32.24 18.05
C TYR A 146 -9.79 -32.69 18.23
N GLU A 147 -9.48 -33.22 19.41
CA GLU A 147 -8.28 -34.01 19.66
C GLU A 147 -8.56 -35.45 19.23
N GLY A 148 -7.78 -35.92 18.26
CA GLY A 148 -7.94 -37.21 17.62
C GLY A 148 -6.83 -38.20 18.00
N VAL A 149 -7.23 -39.45 18.24
CA VAL A 149 -6.32 -40.57 18.48
C VAL A 149 -6.71 -41.69 17.52
N ALA A 150 -5.81 -42.05 16.60
CA ALA A 150 -5.96 -43.22 15.73
C ALA A 150 -5.06 -44.35 16.24
N SER A 151 -5.64 -45.51 16.48
CA SER A 151 -4.98 -46.74 16.91
C SER A 151 -5.07 -47.77 15.80
N PHE A 152 -3.93 -48.35 15.40
CA PHE A 152 -3.82 -49.36 14.34
C PHE A 152 -3.28 -50.64 14.95
N GLY A 153 -4.06 -51.72 14.91
CA GLY A 153 -3.66 -53.00 15.48
C GLY A 153 -2.50 -53.66 14.73
N THR A 154 -1.72 -54.47 15.44
CA THR A 154 -0.67 -55.31 14.85
C THR A 154 -0.88 -56.77 15.29
N PRO A 155 -0.59 -57.78 14.45
CA PRO A 155 -0.70 -59.18 14.87
C PRO A 155 0.30 -59.50 15.99
N GLY A 156 -0.22 -59.79 17.18
CA GLY A 156 0.57 -60.25 18.33
C GLY A 156 1.39 -59.17 19.05
N GLY A 157 1.15 -57.88 18.78
CA GLY A 157 1.87 -56.75 19.37
C GLY A 157 0.96 -55.60 19.82
N GLU A 158 1.58 -54.58 20.44
CA GLU A 158 0.88 -53.34 20.83
C GLU A 158 0.44 -52.54 19.58
N PRO A 159 -0.72 -51.86 19.63
CA PRO A 159 -1.19 -51.04 18.53
C PRO A 159 -0.31 -49.80 18.32
N VAL A 160 -0.16 -49.40 17.06
CA VAL A 160 0.51 -48.14 16.70
C VAL A 160 -0.48 -46.99 16.86
N VAL A 161 -0.14 -46.02 17.71
CA VAL A 161 -1.02 -44.88 18.01
C VAL A 161 -0.49 -43.60 17.35
N SER A 162 -1.39 -42.88 16.67
CA SER A 162 -1.15 -41.57 16.07
C SER A 162 -2.10 -40.54 16.67
N LYS A 163 -1.56 -39.44 17.22
CA LYS A 163 -2.35 -38.33 17.74
C LYS A 163 -2.38 -37.19 16.72
N PHE A 164 -3.52 -36.52 16.59
CA PHE A 164 -3.72 -35.45 15.63
C PHE A 164 -4.81 -34.47 16.07
N GLN A 165 -4.88 -33.31 15.43
CA GLN A 165 -5.99 -32.37 15.55
C GLN A 165 -6.87 -32.44 14.30
N TYR A 166 -8.18 -32.46 14.49
CA TYR A 166 -9.17 -32.40 13.42
C TYR A 166 -10.09 -31.20 13.62
N PHE A 167 -10.14 -30.33 12.62
CA PHE A 167 -11.01 -29.16 12.62
C PHE A 167 -12.10 -29.34 11.57
N ARG A 168 -13.37 -29.29 12.02
CA ARG A 168 -14.54 -29.33 11.15
C ARG A 168 -15.31 -28.03 11.22
N PHE A 169 -15.70 -27.52 10.06
CA PHE A 169 -16.54 -26.34 9.92
C PHE A 169 -17.41 -26.43 8.68
N ALA A 170 -18.74 -26.40 8.85
CA ALA A 170 -19.71 -26.40 7.77
C ALA A 170 -19.92 -24.97 7.28
N THR A 171 -19.57 -24.73 6.01
CA THR A 171 -19.68 -23.39 5.42
C THR A 171 -21.09 -23.02 4.98
N GLU A 172 -21.96 -24.00 4.73
CA GLU A 172 -23.30 -23.78 4.15
C GLU A 172 -24.20 -22.85 5.00
N PRO A 173 -24.34 -23.03 6.33
CA PRO A 173 -25.11 -22.10 7.16
C PRO A 173 -24.58 -20.67 7.11
N VAL A 174 -23.26 -20.52 7.02
CA VAL A 174 -22.60 -19.21 6.96
C VAL A 174 -22.83 -18.54 5.60
N ARG A 175 -22.81 -19.32 4.50
CA ARG A 175 -23.18 -18.82 3.16
C ARG A 175 -24.61 -18.28 3.15
N GLN A 176 -25.55 -19.02 3.75
CA GLN A 176 -26.94 -18.57 3.84
C GLN A 176 -27.09 -17.26 4.63
N GLN A 177 -26.31 -17.06 5.71
CA GLN A 177 -26.28 -15.79 6.44
C GLN A 177 -25.72 -14.64 5.58
N ILE A 178 -24.62 -14.88 4.86
CA ILE A 178 -24.03 -13.90 3.94
C ILE A 178 -25.04 -13.51 2.85
N ASP A 179 -25.69 -14.48 2.23
CA ASP A 179 -26.66 -14.24 1.16
C ASP A 179 -27.90 -13.49 1.67
N ALA A 180 -28.39 -13.83 2.86
CA ALA A 180 -29.48 -13.10 3.51
C ALA A 180 -29.09 -11.64 3.80
N ALA A 181 -27.88 -11.40 4.32
CA ALA A 181 -27.37 -10.05 4.56
C ALA A 181 -27.26 -9.24 3.26
N LYS A 182 -26.72 -9.84 2.18
CA LYS A 182 -26.65 -9.21 0.85
C LYS A 182 -28.02 -8.86 0.31
N ALA A 183 -29.00 -9.75 0.46
CA ALA A 183 -30.38 -9.49 0.02
C ALA A 183 -31.02 -8.31 0.76
N ASP A 184 -30.81 -8.21 2.08
CA ASP A 184 -31.34 -7.10 2.87
C ASP A 184 -30.62 -5.77 2.58
N ILE A 185 -29.31 -5.80 2.34
CA ILE A 185 -28.54 -4.66 1.85
C ILE A 185 -29.10 -4.16 0.51
N ALA A 186 -29.40 -5.08 -0.42
CA ALA A 186 -30.00 -4.73 -1.71
C ALA A 186 -31.39 -4.09 -1.56
N LYS A 187 -32.20 -4.54 -0.60
CA LYS A 187 -33.50 -3.90 -0.28
C LYS A 187 -33.31 -2.48 0.25
N LEU A 188 -32.35 -2.26 1.16
CA LEU A 188 -32.02 -0.92 1.66
C LEU A 188 -31.57 0.02 0.53
N ALA A 189 -30.76 -0.50 -0.41
CA ALA A 189 -30.33 0.23 -1.60
C ALA A 189 -31.50 0.61 -2.51
N ALA A 190 -32.38 -0.35 -2.84
CA ALA A 190 -33.56 -0.13 -3.67
C ALA A 190 -34.52 0.89 -3.05
N ALA A 191 -34.68 0.85 -1.73
CA ALA A 191 -35.47 1.82 -0.97
C ALA A 191 -34.82 3.21 -0.86
N LYS A 192 -33.58 3.38 -1.33
CA LYS A 192 -32.77 4.61 -1.16
C LYS A 192 -32.75 5.08 0.29
N ASN A 193 -32.64 4.15 1.23
CA ASN A 193 -32.61 4.47 2.65
C ASN A 193 -31.46 5.48 2.92
N PRO A 194 -31.71 6.63 3.55
CA PRO A 194 -30.71 7.69 3.67
C PRO A 194 -29.49 7.30 4.50
N LEU A 195 -29.67 6.47 5.53
CA LEU A 195 -28.56 5.94 6.32
C LEU A 195 -27.77 4.88 5.54
N TYR A 196 -28.45 4.06 4.75
CA TYR A 196 -27.76 3.15 3.83
C TYR A 196 -26.89 3.91 2.82
N LEU A 197 -27.41 4.97 2.19
CA LEU A 197 -26.61 5.76 1.22
C LEU A 197 -25.34 6.34 1.85
N ARG A 198 -25.37 6.64 3.16
CA ARG A 198 -24.19 7.08 3.93
C ARG A 198 -23.22 5.94 4.23
N TYR A 199 -23.73 4.75 4.58
CA TYR A 199 -22.91 3.63 5.08
C TYR A 199 -22.74 2.46 4.09
N ALA A 200 -23.18 2.60 2.84
CA ALA A 200 -23.05 1.60 1.80
C ALA A 200 -21.62 1.08 1.62
N PRO A 201 -20.55 1.91 1.66
CA PRO A 201 -19.18 1.39 1.58
C PRO A 201 -18.84 0.46 2.75
N SER A 202 -19.34 0.77 3.95
CA SER A 202 -19.11 -0.02 5.18
C SER A 202 -19.77 -1.40 5.11
N LEU A 203 -20.96 -1.49 4.53
CA LEU A 203 -21.67 -2.75 4.31
C LEU A 203 -21.02 -3.57 3.19
N THR A 204 -20.64 -2.91 2.08
CA THR A 204 -19.90 -3.56 0.99
C THR A 204 -18.58 -4.15 1.46
N LEU A 205 -17.81 -3.42 2.27
CA LEU A 205 -16.57 -3.92 2.86
C LEU A 205 -16.83 -5.21 3.65
N ARG A 206 -17.83 -5.22 4.52
CA ARG A 206 -18.15 -6.38 5.36
C ARG A 206 -18.49 -7.62 4.54
N MET A 207 -19.24 -7.46 3.44
CA MET A 207 -19.54 -8.56 2.52
C MET A 207 -18.31 -9.03 1.76
N GLN A 208 -17.43 -8.13 1.32
CA GLN A 208 -16.16 -8.51 0.68
C GLN A 208 -15.24 -9.27 1.64
N VAL A 209 -15.18 -8.86 2.91
CA VAL A 209 -14.42 -9.55 3.96
C VAL A 209 -15.03 -10.93 4.24
N ALA A 210 -16.36 -11.03 4.37
CA ALA A 210 -17.03 -12.30 4.61
C ALA A 210 -16.82 -13.30 3.47
N ASP A 211 -16.98 -12.86 2.22
CA ASP A 211 -16.74 -13.67 1.02
C ASP A 211 -15.29 -14.17 0.94
N LYS A 212 -14.32 -13.35 1.37
CA LYS A 212 -12.91 -13.74 1.40
C LYS A 212 -12.59 -14.70 2.54
N TRP A 213 -13.08 -14.42 3.75
CA TRP A 213 -12.75 -15.21 4.93
C TRP A 213 -13.38 -16.61 4.87
N ILE A 214 -14.58 -16.78 4.32
CA ILE A 214 -15.27 -18.09 4.30
C ILE A 214 -14.51 -19.13 3.46
N LEU A 215 -13.74 -18.68 2.46
CA LEU A 215 -12.91 -19.54 1.63
C LEU A 215 -11.62 -20.02 2.34
N ASN A 216 -11.24 -19.35 3.42
CA ASN A 216 -9.94 -19.52 4.07
C ASN A 216 -10.04 -19.97 5.53
N VAL A 217 -11.20 -20.46 5.97
CA VAL A 217 -11.40 -20.92 7.37
C VAL A 217 -10.71 -22.26 7.60
N GLN A 218 -9.63 -22.23 8.37
CA GLN A 218 -8.79 -23.37 8.73
C GLN A 218 -8.73 -23.60 10.24
N LYS A 219 -9.12 -22.59 11.05
CA LYS A 219 -9.00 -22.61 12.52
C LYS A 219 -10.22 -22.02 13.22
N VAL A 220 -10.45 -22.42 14.48
CA VAL A 220 -11.54 -21.92 15.33
C VAL A 220 -11.55 -20.39 15.45
N LYS A 221 -10.37 -19.76 15.60
CA LYS A 221 -10.24 -18.30 15.70
C LYS A 221 -10.78 -17.55 14.47
N GLU A 222 -10.74 -18.17 13.29
CA GLU A 222 -11.29 -17.58 12.06
C GLU A 222 -12.82 -17.69 12.03
N VAL A 223 -13.39 -18.77 12.58
CA VAL A 223 -14.84 -18.92 12.80
C VAL A 223 -15.36 -17.85 13.76
N GLU A 224 -14.66 -17.61 14.86
CA GLU A 224 -15.02 -16.56 15.84
C GLU A 224 -15.03 -15.18 15.18
N ARG A 225 -13.99 -14.84 14.40
CA ARG A 225 -13.92 -13.59 13.65
C ARG A 225 -15.04 -13.44 12.64
N MET A 226 -15.35 -14.51 11.90
CA MET A 226 -16.45 -14.54 10.96
C MET A 226 -17.80 -14.30 11.66
N THR A 227 -18.01 -14.96 12.80
CA THR A 227 -19.24 -14.81 13.60
C THR A 227 -19.40 -13.36 14.07
N LEU A 228 -18.34 -12.76 14.64
CA LEU A 228 -18.34 -11.36 15.04
C LEU A 228 -18.66 -10.40 13.89
N LEU A 229 -18.10 -10.67 12.70
CA LEU A 229 -18.37 -9.88 11.49
C LEU A 229 -19.84 -9.97 11.09
N LEU A 230 -20.41 -11.17 11.05
CA LEU A 230 -21.79 -11.39 10.60
C LEU A 230 -22.82 -10.87 11.60
N ASP A 231 -22.59 -11.10 12.90
CA ASP A 231 -23.45 -10.58 13.98
C ASP A 231 -23.49 -9.05 13.95
N GLU A 232 -22.32 -8.41 13.85
CA GLU A 232 -22.24 -6.95 13.72
C GLU A 232 -22.93 -6.46 12.45
N THR A 233 -22.73 -7.16 11.33
CA THR A 233 -23.38 -6.78 10.06
C THR A 233 -24.90 -6.85 10.18
N ARG A 234 -25.43 -7.90 10.80
CA ARG A 234 -26.86 -8.07 11.04
C ARG A 234 -27.40 -6.93 11.89
N GLN A 235 -26.73 -6.61 13.00
CA GLN A 235 -27.11 -5.50 13.87
C GLN A 235 -27.14 -4.17 13.12
N ILE A 236 -26.13 -3.89 12.27
CA ILE A 236 -26.12 -2.68 11.44
C ILE A 236 -27.36 -2.67 10.53
N ILE A 237 -27.62 -3.75 9.80
CA ILE A 237 -28.77 -3.85 8.89
C ILE A 237 -30.08 -3.59 9.63
N ASP A 238 -30.27 -4.23 10.79
CA ASP A 238 -31.48 -4.07 11.62
C ASP A 238 -31.66 -2.62 12.08
N ASP A 239 -30.59 -1.97 12.54
CA ASP A 239 -30.64 -0.56 12.94
C ASP A 239 -30.97 0.36 11.75
N LEU A 240 -30.36 0.14 10.59
CA LEU A 240 -30.66 0.92 9.39
C LEU A 240 -32.12 0.74 8.92
N GLN A 241 -32.65 -0.48 9.01
CA GLN A 241 -34.06 -0.79 8.71
C GLN A 241 -35.00 -0.11 9.71
N ALA A 242 -34.59 0.00 10.98
CA ALA A 242 -35.33 0.71 12.02
C ALA A 242 -35.11 2.24 12.02
N GLY A 243 -34.34 2.78 11.07
CA GLY A 243 -34.03 4.22 10.98
C GLY A 243 -33.06 4.72 12.06
N LYS A 244 -32.29 3.83 12.68
CA LYS A 244 -31.28 4.13 13.70
C LYS A 244 -29.89 4.19 13.07
N ASP A 245 -29.15 5.25 13.36
CA ASP A 245 -27.75 5.38 12.92
C ASP A 245 -26.82 4.62 13.88
N TYR A 246 -26.47 3.38 13.49
CA TYR A 246 -25.57 2.52 14.25
C TYR A 246 -24.21 3.17 14.54
N PHE A 247 -23.63 3.88 13.58
CA PHE A 247 -22.28 4.42 13.71
C PHE A 247 -22.23 5.72 14.52
N ALA A 248 -23.28 6.55 14.49
CA ALA A 248 -23.32 7.80 15.26
C ALA A 248 -23.25 7.56 16.79
N ALA A 249 -23.90 6.50 17.28
CA ALA A 249 -23.89 6.14 18.70
C ALA A 249 -22.67 5.29 19.10
N ARG A 250 -21.93 4.75 18.12
CA ARG A 250 -20.85 3.80 18.39
C ARG A 250 -19.65 4.47 19.06
N ARG A 251 -19.08 3.78 20.04
CA ARG A 251 -17.86 4.15 20.78
C ARG A 251 -16.86 3.00 20.76
N GLY A 252 -15.62 3.28 21.11
CA GLY A 252 -14.52 2.33 21.06
C GLY A 252 -13.94 2.18 19.64
N LEU A 253 -13.16 1.12 19.45
CA LEU A 253 -12.53 0.76 18.18
C LEU A 253 -13.53 0.05 17.26
N PHE A 254 -13.58 0.47 16.00
CA PHE A 254 -14.29 -0.23 14.93
C PHE A 254 -13.74 0.09 13.55
N ALA A 255 -14.10 -0.73 12.56
CA ALA A 255 -13.81 -0.47 11.15
C ALA A 255 -15.06 0.01 10.39
N THR A 256 -14.82 0.90 9.43
CA THR A 256 -15.79 1.31 8.42
C THR A 256 -15.03 1.58 7.12
N ALA A 257 -15.70 2.08 6.08
CA ALA A 257 -15.08 2.37 4.80
C ALA A 257 -15.69 3.59 4.12
N TYR A 258 -15.01 4.05 3.09
CA TYR A 258 -15.50 5.02 2.11
C TYR A 258 -15.29 4.48 0.69
N THR A 259 -15.97 5.08 -0.27
CA THR A 259 -15.71 4.84 -1.70
C THR A 259 -14.70 5.85 -2.19
N ALA A 260 -13.55 5.38 -2.65
CA ALA A 260 -12.51 6.24 -3.16
C ALA A 260 -12.92 6.88 -4.50
N PRO A 261 -12.83 8.22 -4.64
CA PRO A 261 -13.26 8.90 -5.86
C PRO A 261 -12.35 8.62 -7.08
N GLU A 262 -11.12 8.13 -6.85
CA GLU A 262 -10.15 7.84 -7.92
C GLU A 262 -10.54 6.62 -8.75
N ASP A 263 -11.07 5.57 -8.11
CA ASP A 263 -11.29 4.26 -8.74
C ASP A 263 -12.60 3.58 -8.31
N ASN A 264 -13.41 4.23 -7.47
CA ASN A 264 -14.63 3.71 -6.87
C ASN A 264 -14.45 2.44 -6.02
N SER A 265 -13.21 2.11 -5.65
CA SER A 265 -12.97 1.00 -4.73
C SER A 265 -13.39 1.36 -3.31
N VAL A 266 -13.79 0.35 -2.55
CA VAL A 266 -14.12 0.51 -1.13
C VAL A 266 -12.83 0.39 -0.33
N GLN A 267 -12.49 1.43 0.43
CA GLN A 267 -11.28 1.47 1.24
C GLN A 267 -11.60 1.49 2.73
N PRO A 268 -11.06 0.54 3.51
CA PRO A 268 -11.31 0.50 4.94
C PRO A 268 -10.50 1.55 5.70
N TYR A 269 -11.02 1.99 6.82
CA TYR A 269 -10.26 2.67 7.86
C TYR A 269 -10.78 2.24 9.23
N ARG A 270 -9.90 2.35 10.24
CA ARG A 270 -10.24 2.06 11.63
C ARG A 270 -10.44 3.37 12.38
N LEU A 271 -11.44 3.42 13.24
CA LEU A 271 -11.78 4.59 14.03
C LEU A 271 -11.89 4.18 15.50
N THR A 272 -11.34 5.01 16.37
CA THR A 272 -11.47 4.89 17.82
C THR A 272 -12.15 6.14 18.34
N VAL A 273 -13.40 6.02 18.75
CA VAL A 273 -14.21 7.12 19.29
C VAL A 273 -14.29 6.98 20.82
N PRO A 274 -13.94 8.00 21.61
CA PRO A 274 -13.87 7.86 23.05
C PRO A 274 -15.24 7.98 23.71
N ALA A 275 -15.38 7.39 24.90
CA ALA A 275 -16.66 7.29 25.60
C ALA A 275 -17.25 8.66 25.98
N ASP A 276 -16.41 9.67 26.17
CA ASP A 276 -16.79 11.05 26.50
C ASP A 276 -17.22 11.88 25.27
N TYR A 277 -17.11 11.35 24.05
CA TYR A 277 -17.59 12.05 22.86
C TYR A 277 -19.13 12.03 22.80
N ASP A 278 -19.74 13.21 22.88
CA ASP A 278 -21.19 13.41 22.84
C ASP A 278 -21.67 14.21 21.60
N GLY A 279 -20.74 14.63 20.73
CA GLY A 279 -21.05 15.43 19.54
C GLY A 279 -21.40 16.89 19.83
N THR A 280 -21.26 17.38 21.07
CA THR A 280 -21.53 18.79 21.41
C THR A 280 -20.32 19.67 21.10
N LYS A 281 -19.11 19.18 21.36
CA LYS A 281 -17.83 19.89 21.18
C LYS A 281 -17.02 19.36 20.01
N ALA A 282 -16.20 20.23 19.43
CA ALA A 282 -15.22 19.84 18.42
C ALA A 282 -14.03 19.13 19.07
N TYR A 283 -13.73 17.91 18.63
CA TYR A 283 -12.62 17.10 19.15
C TYR A 283 -11.37 17.26 18.27
N PRO A 284 -10.16 17.19 18.86
CA PRO A 284 -8.95 16.95 18.07
C PRO A 284 -9.01 15.59 17.38
N LEU A 285 -8.29 15.48 16.26
CA LEU A 285 -8.16 14.24 15.49
C LEU A 285 -6.69 13.80 15.41
N ILE A 286 -6.42 12.59 15.88
CA ILE A 286 -5.13 11.91 15.68
C ILE A 286 -5.23 10.99 14.47
N VAL A 287 -4.41 11.23 13.46
CA VAL A 287 -4.27 10.36 12.29
C VAL A 287 -3.06 9.44 12.50
N TRP A 288 -3.33 8.17 12.78
CA TRP A 288 -2.31 7.15 13.02
C TRP A 288 -2.00 6.34 11.75
N LEU A 289 -0.75 6.40 11.31
CA LEU A 289 -0.24 5.70 10.13
C LEU A 289 0.47 4.41 10.55
N HIS A 290 0.00 3.26 10.07
CA HIS A 290 0.60 1.95 10.33
C HIS A 290 1.89 1.68 9.53
N GLY A 291 2.68 0.72 10.01
CA GLY A 291 3.89 0.19 9.36
C GLY A 291 3.60 -0.72 8.16
N HIS A 292 4.65 -1.16 7.46
CA HIS A 292 4.54 -1.77 6.12
C HIS A 292 3.67 -3.03 6.06
N GLY A 293 3.73 -3.91 7.06
CA GLY A 293 2.85 -5.09 7.13
C GLY A 293 3.02 -6.15 6.04
N GLY A 294 3.85 -5.90 5.01
CA GLY A 294 4.11 -6.80 3.89
C GLY A 294 2.89 -7.05 2.99
N GLU A 295 2.99 -8.04 2.10
CA GLU A 295 1.86 -8.47 1.24
C GLU A 295 0.66 -9.00 2.04
N GLY A 296 0.88 -9.38 3.31
CA GLY A 296 -0.17 -9.81 4.24
C GLY A 296 -1.05 -8.68 4.78
N MET A 297 -0.69 -7.41 4.55
CA MET A 297 -1.50 -6.25 4.95
C MET A 297 -2.65 -6.00 3.96
N THR A 298 -3.52 -6.98 3.77
CA THR A 298 -4.70 -6.87 2.91
C THR A 298 -5.85 -6.13 3.60
N PHE A 299 -6.80 -5.60 2.83
CA PHE A 299 -7.95 -4.84 3.37
C PHE A 299 -8.74 -5.63 4.44
N ASP A 300 -8.86 -6.94 4.29
CA ASP A 300 -9.55 -7.84 5.21
C ASP A 300 -8.73 -8.17 6.45
N TYR A 301 -7.40 -8.33 6.32
CA TYR A 301 -6.53 -8.43 7.49
C TYR A 301 -6.61 -7.14 8.32
N TRP A 302 -6.56 -5.99 7.64
CA TRP A 302 -6.72 -4.68 8.27
C TRP A 302 -8.08 -4.54 8.98
N TYR A 303 -9.16 -5.00 8.37
CA TYR A 303 -10.47 -5.09 9.02
C TYR A 303 -10.42 -5.97 10.28
N GLY A 304 -9.81 -7.15 10.18
CA GLY A 304 -9.68 -8.10 11.29
C GLY A 304 -8.94 -7.54 12.51
N LEU A 305 -8.02 -6.58 12.31
CA LEU A 305 -7.35 -5.86 13.41
C LEU A 305 -8.31 -4.97 14.22
N SER A 306 -9.51 -4.65 13.71
CA SER A 306 -10.54 -3.94 14.47
C SER A 306 -11.33 -4.85 15.42
N LEU A 307 -11.29 -6.17 15.19
CA LEU A 307 -11.97 -7.17 16.03
C LEU A 307 -11.12 -7.60 17.25
N VAL A 308 -9.86 -7.18 17.31
CA VAL A 308 -8.96 -7.50 18.42
C VAL A 308 -9.17 -6.49 19.54
N LYS A 309 -9.48 -6.97 20.75
CA LYS A 309 -9.54 -6.16 21.98
C LYS A 309 -8.12 -5.67 22.32
N GLY A 310 -7.74 -4.49 21.85
CA GLY A 310 -6.39 -3.97 22.08
C GLY A 310 -6.24 -2.45 22.06
N ALA A 311 -6.98 -1.73 21.19
CA ALA A 311 -6.93 -0.26 21.22
C ALA A 311 -7.91 0.28 22.27
N VAL A 312 -7.37 0.88 23.33
CA VAL A 312 -8.16 1.55 24.36
C VAL A 312 -8.45 2.98 23.90
N ALA A 313 -9.72 3.34 23.78
CA ALA A 313 -10.11 4.71 23.48
C ALA A 313 -9.78 5.64 24.66
N ARG A 314 -9.19 6.79 24.38
CA ARG A 314 -8.78 7.78 25.39
C ARG A 314 -9.66 9.02 25.33
N PRO A 315 -10.04 9.59 26.48
CA PRO A 315 -10.89 10.77 26.51
C PRO A 315 -10.21 11.96 25.81
N GLY A 316 -11.04 12.86 25.28
CA GLY A 316 -10.58 14.15 24.76
C GLY A 316 -10.13 14.20 23.30
N TYR A 317 -10.01 13.08 22.57
CA TYR A 317 -9.70 13.07 21.13
C TYR A 317 -10.20 11.83 20.40
N ILE A 318 -10.39 11.95 19.08
CA ILE A 318 -10.71 10.83 18.19
C ILE A 318 -9.43 10.39 17.49
N THR A 319 -9.23 9.07 17.34
CA THR A 319 -8.12 8.52 16.55
C THR A 319 -8.66 7.82 15.31
N VAL A 320 -8.06 8.09 14.16
CA VAL A 320 -8.33 7.37 12.91
C VAL A 320 -7.06 6.76 12.34
N ALA A 321 -7.16 5.54 11.81
CA ALA A 321 -6.09 4.86 11.13
C ALA A 321 -6.55 4.47 9.70
N PRO A 322 -6.12 5.23 8.67
CA PRO A 322 -6.35 4.88 7.27
C PRO A 322 -5.68 3.55 6.94
N TYR A 323 -6.26 2.80 6.00
CA TYR A 323 -5.57 1.65 5.38
C TYR A 323 -4.39 2.08 4.49
N GLY A 324 -4.43 3.31 3.94
CA GLY A 324 -3.33 3.89 3.17
C GLY A 324 -2.83 2.97 2.06
N ARG A 325 -3.68 2.68 1.08
CA ARG A 325 -3.51 1.52 0.19
C ARG A 325 -2.13 1.48 -0.47
N GLY A 326 -1.64 0.25 -0.61
CA GLY A 326 -0.44 -0.06 -1.38
C GLY A 326 0.88 0.13 -0.65
N ASN A 327 0.89 0.18 0.69
CA ASN A 327 2.12 0.11 1.49
C ASN A 327 3.25 1.04 0.98
N SER A 328 2.87 2.23 0.52
CA SER A 328 3.71 3.13 -0.27
C SER A 328 4.33 4.26 0.57
N SER A 329 4.41 4.08 1.89
CA SER A 329 4.68 5.17 2.84
C SER A 329 3.76 6.37 2.64
N TYR A 330 2.48 6.06 2.41
CA TYR A 330 1.40 7.04 2.22
C TYR A 330 1.72 8.03 1.10
N GLN A 331 2.23 7.52 -0.01
CA GLN A 331 2.43 8.24 -1.28
C GLN A 331 1.36 7.81 -2.30
N LEU A 332 1.16 8.64 -3.33
CA LEU A 332 0.15 8.44 -4.38
C LEU A 332 -1.27 8.20 -3.80
N LEU A 333 -1.93 7.09 -4.13
CA LEU A 333 -3.26 6.78 -3.61
C LEU A 333 -3.28 6.65 -2.09
N GLY A 334 -2.23 6.08 -1.48
CA GLY A 334 -2.13 5.99 -0.02
C GLY A 334 -2.11 7.35 0.67
N ARG A 335 -1.58 8.40 0.01
CA ARG A 335 -1.68 9.80 0.48
C ARG A 335 -3.12 10.29 0.44
N ASN A 336 -3.77 10.10 -0.72
CA ASN A 336 -5.14 10.56 -0.92
C ASN A 336 -6.08 9.87 0.09
N ASP A 337 -5.86 8.59 0.37
CA ASP A 337 -6.61 7.84 1.38
C ASP A 337 -6.55 8.49 2.77
N VAL A 338 -5.41 9.05 3.17
CA VAL A 338 -5.31 9.80 4.44
C VAL A 338 -6.25 11.00 4.43
N PHE A 339 -6.23 11.80 3.36
CA PHE A 339 -7.07 13.00 3.27
C PHE A 339 -8.56 12.66 3.14
N HIS A 340 -8.92 11.65 2.34
CA HIS A 340 -10.29 11.17 2.24
C HIS A 340 -10.81 10.70 3.60
N VAL A 341 -10.01 9.94 4.34
CA VAL A 341 -10.41 9.48 5.68
C VAL A 341 -10.59 10.66 6.65
N ILE A 342 -9.74 11.69 6.61
CA ILE A 342 -9.93 12.91 7.40
C ILE A 342 -11.26 13.59 7.03
N ASP A 343 -11.58 13.70 5.74
CA ASP A 343 -12.82 14.31 5.26
C ASP A 343 -14.04 13.51 5.72
N GLU A 344 -13.98 12.18 5.62
CA GLU A 344 -15.06 11.28 6.05
C GLU A 344 -15.30 11.36 7.56
N VAL A 345 -14.23 11.37 8.37
CA VAL A 345 -14.36 11.55 9.82
C VAL A 345 -14.87 12.94 10.16
N SER A 346 -14.43 13.99 9.47
CA SER A 346 -14.90 15.37 9.72
C SER A 346 -16.35 15.60 9.31
N LYS A 347 -16.88 14.83 8.34
CA LYS A 347 -18.32 14.80 8.02
C LYS A 347 -19.12 14.04 9.07
N ALA A 348 -18.54 13.00 9.67
CA ALA A 348 -19.22 12.14 10.63
C ALA A 348 -19.20 12.67 12.07
N TYR A 349 -18.15 13.40 12.44
CA TYR A 349 -17.88 13.88 13.79
C TYR A 349 -17.51 15.36 13.76
N LYS A 350 -17.90 16.11 14.79
CA LYS A 350 -17.37 17.47 15.03
C LYS A 350 -15.88 17.40 15.33
N ILE A 351 -15.06 17.57 14.31
CA ILE A 351 -13.59 17.68 14.41
C ILE A 351 -13.18 19.15 14.37
N ASP A 352 -12.19 19.50 15.18
CA ASP A 352 -11.54 20.81 15.14
C ASP A 352 -10.48 20.86 14.01
N PRO A 353 -10.70 21.62 12.92
CA PRO A 353 -9.78 21.67 11.77
C PRO A 353 -8.44 22.38 12.08
N SER A 354 -8.33 23.01 13.26
CA SER A 354 -7.07 23.55 13.76
C SER A 354 -6.30 22.56 14.65
N ARG A 355 -6.88 21.38 14.96
CA ARG A 355 -6.27 20.36 15.83
C ARG A 355 -6.33 18.96 15.21
N ILE A 356 -5.75 18.85 14.03
CA ILE A 356 -5.53 17.57 13.33
C ILE A 356 -4.03 17.27 13.38
N TYR A 357 -3.65 16.09 13.85
CA TYR A 357 -2.26 15.67 14.02
C TYR A 357 -1.98 14.40 13.24
N VAL A 358 -0.74 14.22 12.76
CA VAL A 358 -0.31 13.01 12.05
C VAL A 358 0.83 12.34 12.78
N MET A 359 0.73 11.03 12.99
CA MET A 359 1.76 10.24 13.64
C MET A 359 1.75 8.81 13.13
N GLY A 360 2.86 8.09 13.30
CA GLY A 360 2.92 6.71 12.85
C GLY A 360 4.30 6.09 12.99
N PHE A 361 4.37 4.78 12.74
CA PHE A 361 5.52 3.95 13.00
C PHE A 361 6.11 3.30 11.74
N SER A 362 7.44 3.24 11.61
CA SER A 362 8.15 2.59 10.48
C SER A 362 7.74 3.20 9.14
N MET A 363 7.11 2.44 8.23
CA MET A 363 6.46 2.99 7.02
C MET A 363 5.50 4.15 7.33
N GLY A 364 4.74 4.06 8.43
CA GLY A 364 3.87 5.14 8.91
C GLY A 364 4.64 6.33 9.49
N GLY A 365 5.84 6.10 10.02
CA GLY A 365 6.75 7.17 10.41
C GLY A 365 7.29 7.92 9.19
N ALA A 366 7.66 7.19 8.13
CA ALA A 366 8.04 7.78 6.85
C ALA A 366 6.88 8.53 6.18
N GLY A 367 5.67 7.97 6.26
CA GLY A 367 4.44 8.65 5.86
C GLY A 367 4.20 9.93 6.65
N THR A 368 4.42 9.90 7.97
CA THR A 368 4.28 11.07 8.84
C THR A 368 5.24 12.18 8.43
N TRP A 369 6.52 11.85 8.19
CA TRP A 369 7.49 12.79 7.65
C TRP A 369 7.02 13.38 6.32
N SER A 370 6.68 12.52 5.36
CA SER A 370 6.25 12.91 4.01
C SER A 370 5.03 13.84 4.04
N MET A 371 4.01 13.49 4.83
CA MET A 371 2.79 14.29 4.96
C MET A 371 3.06 15.63 5.64
N ALA A 372 3.87 15.66 6.70
CA ALA A 372 4.12 16.88 7.46
C ALA A 372 4.94 17.91 6.65
N VAL A 373 6.02 17.47 5.98
CA VAL A 373 6.87 18.41 5.23
C VAL A 373 6.23 18.89 3.93
N ARG A 374 5.33 18.10 3.32
CA ARG A 374 4.69 18.45 2.04
C ARG A 374 3.36 19.18 2.18
N TYR A 375 2.70 19.00 3.32
CA TYR A 375 1.42 19.61 3.63
C TYR A 375 1.45 20.28 5.01
N PRO A 376 2.42 21.19 5.28
CA PRO A 376 2.65 21.74 6.61
C PRO A 376 1.48 22.58 7.13
N ASP A 377 0.55 22.96 6.25
CA ASP A 377 -0.66 23.72 6.56
C ASP A 377 -1.88 22.83 6.85
N ARG A 378 -1.70 21.51 6.93
CA ARG A 378 -2.76 20.55 7.29
C ARG A 378 -2.67 20.06 8.73
N TRP A 379 -1.54 20.27 9.41
CA TRP A 379 -1.23 19.64 10.69
C TRP A 379 -1.01 20.66 11.80
N ALA A 380 -1.59 20.40 12.97
CA ALA A 380 -1.31 21.12 14.21
C ALA A 380 -0.02 20.64 14.89
N GLY A 381 0.47 19.47 14.49
CA GLY A 381 1.75 18.90 14.87
C GLY A 381 1.90 17.49 14.30
N CYS A 382 3.11 16.93 14.34
CA CYS A 382 3.39 15.59 13.85
C CYS A 382 4.30 14.77 14.78
N SER A 383 4.16 13.44 14.74
CA SER A 383 5.04 12.52 15.47
C SER A 383 5.53 11.34 14.60
N PRO A 384 6.57 11.54 13.78
CA PRO A 384 7.21 10.42 13.08
C PRO A 384 7.97 9.51 14.06
N GLN A 385 7.73 8.20 13.98
CA GLN A 385 8.39 7.20 14.82
C GLN A 385 9.08 6.12 13.99
N ALA A 386 10.38 5.90 14.23
CA ALA A 386 11.22 4.92 13.54
C ALA A 386 11.08 4.92 12.01
N GLY A 387 10.85 6.10 11.42
CA GLY A 387 10.53 6.26 10.01
C GLY A 387 11.64 6.96 9.24
N TYR A 388 11.87 6.52 8.00
CA TYR A 388 12.85 7.16 7.13
C TYR A 388 12.35 8.51 6.63
N ILE A 389 13.25 9.47 6.54
CA ILE A 389 13.05 10.80 5.92
C ILE A 389 13.97 10.98 4.70
N GLY A 390 14.91 10.04 4.52
CA GLY A 390 15.94 10.06 3.50
C GLY A 390 17.12 10.96 3.91
N ALA A 391 17.64 10.79 5.13
CA ALA A 391 18.81 11.54 5.54
C ALA A 391 20.08 10.96 4.89
N GLY A 392 20.83 11.82 4.23
CA GLY A 392 22.17 11.55 3.73
C GLY A 392 22.99 12.83 3.87
N SER A 393 24.29 12.72 4.09
CA SER A 393 25.22 13.85 4.29
C SER A 393 25.22 14.86 3.13
N GLU A 394 24.71 14.46 1.97
CA GLU A 394 24.67 15.22 0.72
C GLU A 394 23.58 16.30 0.67
N TRP A 395 22.57 16.25 1.55
CA TRP A 395 21.40 17.17 1.51
C TRP A 395 21.52 18.40 2.41
N ASP A 396 22.61 18.49 3.18
CA ASP A 396 23.00 19.71 3.88
C ASP A 396 23.86 20.62 2.99
N ASP A 397 24.37 20.11 1.87
CA ASP A 397 25.14 20.86 0.87
C ASP A 397 24.20 21.72 -0.01
N GLN A 398 24.12 23.02 0.32
CA GLN A 398 23.34 23.99 -0.45
C GLN A 398 23.85 24.16 -1.90
N ALA A 399 25.15 23.93 -2.17
CA ALA A 399 25.69 24.01 -3.52
C ALA A 399 25.20 22.84 -4.38
N LYS A 400 25.12 21.63 -3.80
CA LYS A 400 24.52 20.45 -4.47
C LYS A 400 23.04 20.64 -4.77
N LEU A 401 22.29 21.27 -3.85
CA LEU A 401 20.88 21.61 -4.06
C LEU A 401 20.68 22.60 -5.22
N ALA A 402 21.62 23.53 -5.42
CA ALA A 402 21.60 24.53 -6.49
C ALA A 402 22.13 24.03 -7.85
N ALA A 403 22.80 22.88 -7.90
CA ALA A 403 23.38 22.33 -9.12
C ALA A 403 22.31 21.99 -10.19
N PRO A 404 22.56 22.27 -11.49
CA PRO A 404 21.68 21.85 -12.57
C PRO A 404 21.50 20.33 -12.63
N LEU A 405 20.27 19.88 -12.84
CA LEU A 405 19.93 18.46 -12.90
C LEU A 405 19.74 18.01 -14.34
N ALA A 406 20.64 17.14 -14.82
CA ALA A 406 20.51 16.52 -16.14
C ALA A 406 19.83 15.13 -16.08
N ASP A 407 20.05 14.36 -15.02
CA ASP A 407 19.45 13.03 -14.85
C ASP A 407 18.06 13.12 -14.21
N TRP A 408 17.05 12.62 -14.91
CA TRP A 408 15.68 12.57 -14.42
C TRP A 408 15.54 11.73 -13.14
N ARG A 409 16.42 10.73 -12.94
CA ARG A 409 16.41 9.90 -11.71
C ARG A 409 16.77 10.73 -10.49
N GLU A 410 17.75 11.61 -10.62
CA GLU A 410 18.15 12.52 -9.55
C GLU A 410 17.06 13.56 -9.27
N GLN A 411 16.47 14.15 -10.32
CA GLN A 411 15.30 15.04 -10.19
C GLN A 411 14.17 14.37 -9.40
N LEU A 412 13.93 13.10 -9.68
CA LEU A 412 12.90 12.33 -9.03
C LEU A 412 13.21 11.96 -7.58
N SER A 413 14.45 11.61 -7.32
CA SER A 413 14.95 11.37 -5.96
C SER A 413 14.74 12.62 -5.11
N ARG A 414 15.15 13.80 -5.63
CA ARG A 414 14.94 15.12 -5.00
C ARG A 414 13.47 15.42 -4.74
N ALA A 415 12.60 15.15 -5.72
CA ALA A 415 11.18 15.38 -5.57
C ALA A 415 10.55 14.57 -4.43
N ASN A 416 11.10 13.39 -4.13
CA ASN A 416 10.54 12.44 -3.16
C ASN A 416 11.25 12.44 -1.80
N ILE A 417 12.43 13.05 -1.67
CA ILE A 417 13.19 13.08 -0.41
C ILE A 417 12.66 14.13 0.57
N GLY A 418 12.39 13.73 1.81
CA GLY A 418 11.76 14.59 2.82
C GLY A 418 12.73 15.57 3.47
N ILE A 419 13.96 15.13 3.78
CA ILE A 419 14.93 15.95 4.52
C ILE A 419 15.30 17.24 3.78
N GLY A 420 15.28 17.22 2.45
CA GLY A 420 15.62 18.37 1.61
C GLY A 420 14.63 19.54 1.72
N VAL A 421 13.45 19.30 2.28
CA VAL A 421 12.39 20.31 2.47
C VAL A 421 11.91 20.40 3.92
N ILE A 422 12.70 19.92 4.89
CA ILE A 422 12.33 19.88 6.31
C ILE A 422 12.05 21.27 6.91
N GLU A 423 12.56 22.33 6.29
CA GLU A 423 12.26 23.72 6.69
C GLU A 423 10.77 24.07 6.65
N ASN A 424 9.96 23.29 5.93
CA ASN A 424 8.51 23.45 5.90
C ASN A 424 7.85 23.23 7.26
N LEU A 425 8.54 22.60 8.22
CA LEU A 425 8.04 22.34 9.57
C LEU A 425 8.12 23.55 10.52
N MET A 426 8.45 24.76 10.01
CA MET A 426 8.54 25.98 10.83
C MET A 426 7.34 26.19 11.77
N ASN A 427 6.13 25.90 11.29
CA ASN A 427 4.88 26.08 12.04
C ASN A 427 4.24 24.74 12.46
N VAL A 428 4.99 23.63 12.40
CA VAL A 428 4.50 22.28 12.72
C VAL A 428 5.32 21.71 13.88
N PRO A 429 4.82 21.83 15.13
CA PRO A 429 5.42 21.17 16.29
C PRO A 429 5.67 19.68 16.02
N THR A 430 6.89 19.20 16.29
CA THR A 430 7.33 17.86 15.87
C THR A 430 7.88 17.04 17.05
N THR A 431 7.34 15.84 17.29
CA THR A 431 7.94 14.86 18.21
C THR A 431 8.59 13.72 17.45
N ILE A 432 9.80 13.30 17.81
CA ILE A 432 10.53 12.25 17.09
C ILE A 432 10.83 11.11 18.04
N PHE A 433 10.54 9.87 17.63
CA PHE A 433 10.95 8.67 18.36
C PHE A 433 11.76 7.74 17.48
N HIS A 434 12.90 7.25 17.97
CA HIS A 434 13.68 6.22 17.29
C HIS A 434 14.58 5.49 18.31
N GLY A 435 14.69 4.18 18.18
CA GLY A 435 15.67 3.36 18.92
C GLY A 435 17.00 3.24 18.18
N ALA A 436 18.13 3.41 18.86
CA ALA A 436 19.46 3.29 18.28
C ALA A 436 19.86 1.84 17.98
N ALA A 437 19.13 0.86 18.51
CA ALA A 437 19.29 -0.56 18.20
C ALA A 437 18.37 -1.02 17.04
N ASP A 438 17.74 -0.07 16.34
CA ASP A 438 16.92 -0.34 15.14
C ASP A 438 17.81 -0.77 13.96
N LEU A 439 17.67 -2.03 13.56
CA LEU A 439 18.38 -2.61 12.42
C LEU A 439 17.57 -2.55 11.11
N SER A 440 16.31 -2.14 11.17
CA SER A 440 15.41 -2.08 10.01
C SER A 440 15.42 -0.71 9.35
N VAL A 441 15.40 0.36 10.17
CA VAL A 441 15.47 1.73 9.70
C VAL A 441 16.69 2.39 10.33
N PRO A 442 17.59 3.02 9.55
CA PRO A 442 18.76 3.68 10.10
C PRO A 442 18.36 4.77 11.11
N PHE A 443 18.82 4.65 12.34
CA PHE A 443 18.62 5.65 13.40
C PHE A 443 19.08 7.05 12.98
N ASP A 444 20.13 7.13 12.18
CA ASP A 444 20.71 8.38 11.65
C ASP A 444 19.69 9.24 10.89
N ASP A 445 18.64 8.64 10.30
CA ASP A 445 17.58 9.40 9.64
C ASP A 445 16.85 10.33 10.61
N SER A 446 16.45 9.81 11.76
CA SER A 446 15.75 10.60 12.78
C SER A 446 16.69 11.52 13.53
N ALA A 447 17.93 11.10 13.79
CA ALA A 447 18.95 11.94 14.42
C ALA A 447 19.31 13.15 13.55
N ALA A 448 19.48 12.96 12.23
CA ALA A 448 19.77 14.04 11.29
C ALA A 448 18.61 15.04 11.18
N ALA A 449 17.37 14.56 11.08
CA ALA A 449 16.17 15.40 11.07
C ALA A 449 16.07 16.25 12.34
N PHE A 450 16.22 15.63 13.52
CA PHE A 450 16.19 16.34 14.79
C PHE A 450 17.30 17.40 14.89
N ASN A 451 18.53 17.04 14.50
CA ASN A 451 19.66 17.97 14.50
C ASN A 451 19.42 19.17 13.58
N ARG A 452 18.81 18.97 12.40
CA ARG A 452 18.48 20.06 11.48
C ARG A 452 17.38 20.97 12.03
N LEU A 453 16.31 20.40 12.60
CA LEU A 453 15.24 21.17 13.26
C LEU A 453 15.78 21.99 14.44
N ARG A 454 16.67 21.42 15.25
CA ARG A 454 17.35 22.13 16.34
C ARG A 454 18.23 23.27 15.84
N LYS A 455 19.02 23.08 14.77
CA LYS A 455 19.82 24.14 14.13
C LYS A 455 18.94 25.29 13.59
N LEU A 456 17.74 24.97 13.11
CA LEU A 456 16.75 25.93 12.64
C LEU A 456 15.98 26.63 13.79
N ASN A 457 16.18 26.20 15.04
CA ASN A 457 15.45 26.65 16.22
C ASN A 457 13.93 26.44 16.10
N TYR A 458 13.51 25.30 15.52
CA TYR A 458 12.10 24.94 15.39
C TYR A 458 11.61 24.16 16.62
N ASN A 459 10.30 24.20 16.87
CA ASN A 459 9.67 23.51 17.99
C ASN A 459 9.66 21.99 17.77
N ALA A 460 10.73 21.33 18.17
CA ALA A 460 10.89 19.89 18.06
C ALA A 460 11.43 19.27 19.36
N VAL A 461 10.84 18.15 19.76
CA VAL A 461 11.30 17.32 20.87
C VAL A 461 11.58 15.91 20.33
N ALA A 462 12.61 15.25 20.83
CA ALA A 462 12.93 13.89 20.41
C ALA A 462 13.25 12.98 21.59
N VAL A 463 12.76 11.75 21.52
CA VAL A 463 13.20 10.62 22.34
C VAL A 463 13.98 9.70 21.42
N LEU A 464 15.30 9.82 21.50
CA LEU A 464 16.23 8.99 20.77
C LEU A 464 16.83 7.97 21.76
N SER A 465 16.21 6.79 21.82
CA SER A 465 16.52 5.78 22.86
C SER A 465 17.73 4.94 22.48
N SER A 466 18.64 4.67 23.42
CA SER A 466 19.87 3.92 23.13
C SER A 466 19.72 2.39 23.06
N LEU A 467 18.58 1.83 23.47
CA LEU A 467 18.42 0.37 23.68
C LEU A 467 17.27 -0.29 22.90
N GLU A 468 16.43 0.49 22.23
CA GLU A 468 15.18 -0.03 21.66
C GLU A 468 15.39 -0.58 20.23
N PRO A 469 14.95 -1.81 19.92
CA PRO A 469 14.95 -2.37 18.57
C PRO A 469 13.71 -1.92 17.76
N HIS A 470 13.63 -2.28 16.47
CA HIS A 470 12.52 -1.90 15.58
C HIS A 470 11.14 -2.43 16.02
N ASP A 471 11.08 -3.52 16.80
CA ASP A 471 9.82 -4.21 17.05
C ASP A 471 9.00 -3.61 18.21
N VAL A 472 9.43 -2.46 18.75
CA VAL A 472 8.75 -1.76 19.86
C VAL A 472 8.12 -0.45 19.35
N PRO A 473 6.97 -0.50 18.65
CA PRO A 473 6.21 0.70 18.35
C PRO A 473 5.67 1.28 19.66
N LYS A 474 6.28 2.35 20.14
CA LYS A 474 5.75 3.06 21.31
C LYS A 474 4.73 4.08 20.85
N TYR A 475 3.46 3.72 20.98
CA TYR A 475 2.42 4.73 21.18
C TYR A 475 2.68 5.37 22.56
N GLU A 476 3.63 6.30 22.63
CA GLU A 476 3.87 7.05 23.87
C GLU A 476 2.79 8.11 24.00
N ASP A 477 1.92 7.91 24.98
CA ASP A 477 0.87 8.85 25.37
C ASP A 477 1.41 10.26 25.55
N ASN A 478 2.63 10.35 26.08
CA ASN A 478 3.36 11.59 26.28
C ASN A 478 3.53 12.41 25.00
N PHE A 479 3.71 11.78 23.83
CA PHE A 479 3.77 12.52 22.56
C PHE A 479 2.41 13.03 22.13
N THR A 480 1.36 12.23 22.32
CA THR A 480 0.00 12.67 22.02
C THR A 480 -0.39 13.85 22.92
N ASP A 481 -0.15 13.73 24.22
CA ASP A 481 -0.43 14.79 25.20
C ASP A 481 0.38 16.06 24.95
N TRP A 482 1.63 15.93 24.47
CA TRP A 482 2.43 17.07 24.04
C TRP A 482 1.84 17.75 22.80
N LEU A 483 1.48 16.97 21.77
CA LEU A 483 0.89 17.49 20.54
C LEU A 483 -0.43 18.22 20.79
N LEU A 484 -1.28 17.68 21.68
CA LEU A 484 -2.59 18.25 22.01
C LEU A 484 -2.55 19.67 22.61
N GLN A 485 -1.36 20.16 23.01
CA GLN A 485 -1.16 21.53 23.49
C GLN A 485 -1.13 22.57 22.35
N PHE A 486 -0.99 22.14 21.10
CA PHE A 486 -0.81 23.03 19.95
C PHE A 486 -2.03 23.06 19.06
N SER A 487 -2.29 24.23 18.45
CA SER A 487 -3.26 24.41 17.38
C SER A 487 -2.58 24.98 16.14
N ARG A 488 -2.97 24.52 14.96
CA ARG A 488 -2.47 25.02 13.69
C ARG A 488 -2.91 26.48 13.47
N PRO A 489 -1.98 27.42 13.25
CA PRO A 489 -2.35 28.79 12.91
C PRO A 489 -2.99 28.85 11.52
N ALA A 490 -4.08 29.61 11.36
CA ALA A 490 -4.73 29.77 10.06
C ALA A 490 -3.85 30.56 9.07
N ALA A 491 -3.22 31.64 9.54
CA ALA A 491 -2.32 32.49 8.77
C ALA A 491 -1.11 32.90 9.63
N PRO A 492 -0.11 32.01 9.82
CA PRO A 492 1.07 32.33 10.62
C PRO A 492 1.83 33.55 10.08
N GLU A 493 2.37 34.37 10.98
CA GLU A 493 3.11 35.60 10.65
C GLU A 493 4.35 35.34 9.79
N LYS A 494 4.97 34.16 9.95
CA LYS A 494 6.13 33.71 9.19
C LYS A 494 5.86 32.34 8.59
N VAL A 495 6.20 32.19 7.32
CA VAL A 495 6.11 30.93 6.59
C VAL A 495 7.39 30.74 5.81
N ARG A 496 7.90 29.52 5.84
CA ARG A 496 8.91 29.05 4.90
C ARG A 496 8.36 27.85 4.15
N TYR A 497 8.41 27.90 2.84
CA TYR A 497 7.94 26.82 1.99
C TYR A 497 8.95 26.48 0.92
N ARG A 498 9.33 25.21 0.90
CA ARG A 498 10.30 24.60 0.02
C ARG A 498 9.67 23.44 -0.73
N THR A 499 9.95 23.37 -2.03
CA THR A 499 9.52 22.24 -2.85
C THR A 499 10.44 22.09 -4.06
N PHE A 500 10.64 20.85 -4.49
CA PHE A 500 11.25 20.55 -5.79
C PHE A 500 10.17 20.34 -6.87
N ASP A 501 8.91 20.17 -6.50
CA ASP A 501 7.91 19.60 -7.39
C ASP A 501 6.55 20.26 -7.19
N MET A 502 5.93 20.67 -8.29
CA MET A 502 4.63 21.34 -8.32
C MET A 502 3.46 20.45 -7.89
N ARG A 503 3.67 19.14 -7.69
CA ARG A 503 2.74 18.29 -6.92
C ARG A 503 2.47 18.84 -5.52
N TYR A 504 3.45 19.51 -4.92
CA TYR A 504 3.35 20.11 -3.60
C TYR A 504 3.67 21.60 -3.75
N ASN A 505 2.64 22.43 -3.94
CA ASN A 505 2.85 23.83 -4.30
C ASN A 505 2.35 24.83 -3.27
N LYS A 506 1.78 24.38 -2.14
CA LYS A 506 1.09 25.26 -1.20
C LYS A 506 1.52 25.03 0.25
N ALA A 507 1.63 26.13 0.98
CA ALA A 507 1.61 26.14 2.44
C ALA A 507 0.95 27.42 2.96
N TYR A 508 -0.09 27.26 3.76
CA TYR A 508 -0.81 28.33 4.44
C TYR A 508 -1.37 29.33 3.42
N TRP A 509 -0.85 30.56 3.43
CA TRP A 509 -1.24 31.65 2.54
C TRP A 509 -0.32 31.81 1.32
N ILE A 510 0.62 30.88 1.10
CA ILE A 510 1.56 30.88 -0.03
C ILE A 510 1.24 29.73 -0.98
N GLU A 511 1.19 30.03 -2.28
CA GLU A 511 1.10 29.05 -3.35
C GLU A 511 2.13 29.39 -4.46
N ILE A 512 3.04 28.45 -4.74
CA ILE A 512 3.98 28.56 -5.86
C ILE A 512 3.22 28.12 -7.12
N ASP A 513 3.12 28.99 -8.12
CA ASP A 513 2.33 28.72 -9.32
C ASP A 513 3.20 28.26 -10.50
N GLU A 514 4.46 28.73 -10.54
CA GLU A 514 5.42 28.40 -11.60
C GLU A 514 6.85 28.47 -11.07
N GLN A 515 7.64 27.41 -11.27
CA GLN A 515 9.08 27.42 -11.02
C GLN A 515 9.83 28.00 -12.22
N SER A 516 10.95 28.69 -11.98
CA SER A 516 11.83 29.13 -13.09
C SER A 516 12.52 27.95 -13.78
N LYS A 517 12.83 26.92 -12.99
CA LYS A 517 13.48 25.67 -13.38
C LYS A 517 12.80 24.52 -12.62
N ASP A 518 12.13 23.65 -13.36
CA ASP A 518 11.51 22.44 -12.81
C ASP A 518 12.51 21.60 -12.01
N TYR A 519 12.07 20.98 -10.91
CA TYR A 519 12.87 20.04 -10.10
C TYR A 519 14.09 20.64 -9.41
N GLN A 520 14.34 21.93 -9.57
CA GLN A 520 15.23 22.68 -8.68
C GLN A 520 14.47 23.12 -7.43
N LEU A 521 15.18 23.27 -6.32
CA LEU A 521 14.59 23.70 -5.06
C LEU A 521 14.02 25.12 -5.23
N SER A 522 12.71 25.25 -5.11
CA SER A 522 12.08 26.54 -4.79
C SER A 522 12.12 26.74 -3.29
N ASP A 523 12.49 27.94 -2.84
CA ASP A 523 12.51 28.34 -1.42
C ASP A 523 11.83 29.71 -1.32
N VAL A 524 10.66 29.72 -0.68
CA VAL A 524 9.90 30.93 -0.40
C VAL A 524 9.89 31.16 1.09
N GLN A 525 10.48 32.27 1.53
CA GLN A 525 10.41 32.75 2.89
C GLN A 525 9.55 34.01 2.89
N ALA A 526 8.43 33.98 3.58
CA ALA A 526 7.54 35.12 3.64
C ALA A 526 7.08 35.40 5.06
N GLY A 527 6.76 36.65 5.32
CA GLY A 527 6.10 37.04 6.55
C GLY A 527 5.43 38.39 6.42
N TYR A 528 4.66 38.75 7.43
CA TYR A 528 3.99 40.04 7.49
C TYR A 528 4.13 40.66 8.87
N ALA A 529 4.22 41.98 8.90
CA ALA A 529 4.23 42.79 10.12
C ALA A 529 3.80 44.22 9.78
N PHE A 530 3.09 44.88 10.70
CA PHE A 530 2.74 46.31 10.61
C PHE A 530 2.04 46.74 9.29
N GLY A 531 1.21 45.86 8.73
CA GLY A 531 0.51 46.14 7.47
C GLY A 531 1.39 46.07 6.23
N LYS A 532 2.46 45.25 6.25
CA LYS A 532 3.40 45.05 5.14
C LYS A 532 3.78 43.57 5.04
N VAL A 533 3.84 43.04 3.82
CA VAL A 533 4.33 41.68 3.53
C VAL A 533 5.77 41.76 3.02
N THR A 534 6.62 40.84 3.46
CA THR A 534 7.98 40.66 2.94
C THR A 534 8.14 39.23 2.45
N VAL A 535 8.74 39.06 1.27
CA VAL A 535 8.95 37.78 0.60
C VAL A 535 10.37 37.71 0.06
N THR A 536 11.03 36.57 0.25
CA THR A 536 12.19 36.14 -0.53
C THR A 536 11.79 34.88 -1.29
N ALA A 537 11.95 34.88 -2.60
CA ALA A 537 11.56 33.78 -3.47
C ALA A 537 12.73 33.40 -4.39
N LEU A 538 13.17 32.14 -4.27
CA LEU A 538 14.19 31.51 -5.12
C LEU A 538 13.53 30.49 -6.04
N ASN A 539 13.93 30.49 -7.32
CA ASN A 539 13.41 29.57 -8.34
C ASN A 539 11.87 29.65 -8.49
N VAL A 540 11.33 30.87 -8.56
CA VAL A 540 9.88 31.12 -8.69
C VAL A 540 9.65 32.20 -9.75
N ASN A 541 8.82 31.88 -10.75
CA ASN A 541 8.35 32.85 -11.74
C ASN A 541 7.00 33.46 -11.35
N ARG A 542 6.14 32.66 -10.70
CA ARG A 542 4.80 33.07 -10.28
C ARG A 542 4.48 32.57 -8.88
N LEU A 543 3.95 33.46 -8.05
CA LEU A 543 3.64 33.23 -6.64
C LEU A 543 2.28 33.82 -6.30
N THR A 544 1.38 33.03 -5.74
CA THR A 544 0.11 33.52 -5.20
C THR A 544 0.21 33.71 -3.69
N LEU A 545 -0.20 34.89 -3.22
CA LEU A 545 -0.42 35.19 -1.80
C LEU A 545 -1.92 35.30 -1.53
N THR A 546 -2.43 34.55 -0.55
CA THR A 546 -3.80 34.75 -0.05
C THR A 546 -3.77 35.75 1.09
N VAL A 547 -4.42 36.90 0.92
CA VAL A 547 -4.40 37.99 1.90
C VAL A 547 -5.15 37.56 3.17
N ALA A 548 -4.44 37.51 4.30
CA ALA A 548 -5.05 37.32 5.61
C ALA A 548 -5.51 38.65 6.20
N LYS A 549 -6.50 38.62 7.10
CA LYS A 549 -7.03 39.84 7.74
C LYS A 549 -5.93 40.57 8.53
N GLU A 550 -5.08 39.80 9.18
CA GLU A 550 -3.96 40.23 10.01
C GLU A 550 -2.88 40.95 9.20
N MET A 551 -2.76 40.68 7.89
CA MET A 551 -1.82 41.35 7.00
C MET A 551 -2.20 42.80 6.71
N LEU A 552 -3.50 43.12 6.70
CA LEU A 552 -4.02 44.44 6.35
C LEU A 552 -4.07 45.37 7.56
N GLY A 553 -4.43 44.84 8.74
CA GLY A 553 -4.87 45.68 9.85
C GLY A 553 -6.10 46.51 9.43
N ASP A 554 -6.01 47.83 9.57
CA ASP A 554 -7.07 48.77 9.16
C ASP A 554 -6.86 49.38 7.76
N LYS A 555 -5.84 48.92 7.02
CA LYS A 555 -5.48 49.48 5.70
C LYS A 555 -6.20 48.75 4.57
N LYS A 556 -6.45 49.46 3.46
CA LYS A 556 -6.95 48.89 2.20
C LYS A 556 -5.82 48.52 1.24
N ASP A 557 -4.72 49.26 1.27
CA ASP A 557 -3.57 48.99 0.42
C ASP A 557 -2.56 48.14 1.19
N LEU A 558 -2.04 47.10 0.53
CA LEU A 558 -1.05 46.18 1.09
C LEU A 558 0.29 46.34 0.37
N PRO A 559 1.28 47.00 0.99
CA PRO A 559 2.66 46.98 0.55
C PRO A 559 3.27 45.59 0.64
N ILE A 560 3.93 45.15 -0.42
CA ILE A 560 4.63 43.87 -0.52
C ILE A 560 6.05 44.15 -0.99
N VAL A 561 7.05 43.67 -0.25
CA VAL A 561 8.44 43.68 -0.69
C VAL A 561 8.86 42.27 -1.02
N ILE A 562 9.12 41.99 -2.30
CA ILE A 562 9.53 40.68 -2.79
C ILE A 562 10.90 40.77 -3.45
N ASN A 563 11.88 40.00 -2.97
CA ASN A 563 13.28 40.06 -3.42
C ASN A 563 13.87 41.50 -3.43
N GLY A 564 13.43 42.34 -2.49
CA GLY A 564 13.83 43.76 -2.39
C GLY A 564 13.05 44.72 -3.29
N VAL A 565 12.16 44.23 -4.16
CA VAL A 565 11.27 45.03 -5.01
C VAL A 565 9.98 45.33 -4.27
N GLU A 566 9.61 46.61 -4.19
CA GLU A 566 8.36 47.05 -3.55
C GLU A 566 7.22 47.17 -4.57
N ILE A 567 6.09 46.54 -4.28
CA ILE A 567 4.83 46.62 -5.02
C ILE A 567 3.69 46.90 -4.04
N ILE A 568 2.59 47.48 -4.52
CA ILE A 568 1.42 47.78 -3.69
C ILE A 568 0.20 47.11 -4.30
N ALA A 569 -0.43 46.21 -3.54
CA ALA A 569 -1.74 45.68 -3.87
C ALA A 569 -2.81 46.67 -3.38
N LYS A 570 -3.45 47.37 -4.31
CA LYS A 570 -4.49 48.36 -4.00
C LYS A 570 -5.81 47.68 -3.66
N ASP A 571 -6.54 48.25 -2.70
CA ASP A 571 -7.87 47.78 -2.30
C ASP A 571 -7.93 46.26 -2.00
N ALA A 572 -6.86 45.74 -1.41
CA ALA A 572 -6.76 44.34 -1.02
C ALA A 572 -7.76 44.02 0.10
N ALA A 573 -8.40 42.87 0.00
CA ALA A 573 -9.39 42.39 0.98
C ALA A 573 -8.97 41.01 1.54
N PRO A 574 -9.38 40.67 2.78
CA PRO A 574 -9.16 39.33 3.31
C PRO A 574 -9.73 38.26 2.37
N GLY A 575 -8.93 37.23 2.08
CA GLY A 575 -9.24 36.17 1.14
C GLY A 575 -8.89 36.47 -0.33
N ALA A 576 -8.49 37.70 -0.68
CA ALA A 576 -8.04 38.02 -2.02
C ALA A 576 -6.77 37.24 -2.37
N LYS A 577 -6.69 36.74 -3.61
CA LYS A 577 -5.49 36.10 -4.16
C LYS A 577 -4.70 37.10 -4.98
N LEU A 578 -3.46 37.35 -4.58
CA LEU A 578 -2.53 38.24 -5.29
C LEU A 578 -1.54 37.40 -6.07
N HIS A 579 -1.63 37.43 -7.40
CA HIS A 579 -0.75 36.67 -8.28
C HIS A 579 0.48 37.51 -8.64
N LEU A 580 1.60 37.22 -8.03
CA LEU A 580 2.86 37.93 -8.26
C LEU A 580 3.61 37.27 -9.43
N LEU A 581 4.16 38.09 -10.32
CA LEU A 581 4.86 37.66 -11.53
C LEU A 581 6.22 38.33 -11.64
N THR A 582 7.23 37.54 -12.01
CA THR A 582 8.54 37.97 -12.52
C THR A 582 8.83 37.30 -13.86
N THR A 583 9.55 38.00 -14.75
CA THR A 583 10.05 37.45 -16.03
C THR A 583 11.56 37.59 -16.19
N ASP A 584 12.27 38.10 -15.19
CA ASP A 584 13.70 38.45 -15.24
C ASP A 584 14.48 37.90 -14.03
N ASP A 585 14.11 36.68 -13.61
CA ASP A 585 14.68 35.96 -12.46
C ASP A 585 14.56 36.73 -11.13
N GLY A 586 13.46 37.47 -10.95
CA GLY A 586 13.07 38.10 -9.70
C GLY A 586 13.66 39.49 -9.50
N LYS A 587 14.23 40.10 -10.55
CA LYS A 587 14.74 41.48 -10.51
C LYS A 587 13.60 42.50 -10.54
N THR A 588 12.48 42.15 -11.16
CA THR A 588 11.24 42.93 -11.12
C THR A 588 10.06 42.04 -10.75
N TRP A 589 9.06 42.63 -10.10
CA TRP A 589 7.82 41.96 -9.72
C TRP A 589 6.62 42.84 -10.02
N THR A 590 5.53 42.21 -10.45
CA THR A 590 4.25 42.86 -10.73
C THR A 590 3.10 42.00 -10.22
N ILE A 591 1.92 42.61 -10.03
CA ILE A 591 0.68 41.88 -9.76
C ILE A 591 0.02 41.57 -11.11
N SER A 592 -0.10 40.29 -11.42
CA SER A 592 -0.75 39.73 -12.60
C SER A 592 -2.24 39.51 -12.33
N PRO A 593 -3.14 39.76 -13.30
CA PRO A 593 -4.53 39.33 -13.19
C PRO A 593 -4.68 37.81 -13.27
N ASP A 594 -3.74 37.13 -13.95
CA ASP A 594 -3.78 35.69 -14.16
C ASP A 594 -2.84 34.96 -13.20
N GLN A 595 -3.31 33.86 -12.61
CA GLN A 595 -2.48 32.95 -11.79
C GLN A 595 -1.42 32.23 -12.63
N TYR A 596 -1.79 31.75 -13.82
CA TYR A 596 -0.92 30.99 -14.71
C TYR A 596 -0.74 31.74 -16.03
N ARG A 597 0.41 31.54 -16.70
CA ARG A 597 0.60 32.03 -18.08
C ARG A 597 -0.33 31.26 -19.05
N ALA A 598 -0.72 31.90 -20.15
CA ALA A 598 -1.56 31.29 -21.17
C ALA A 598 -0.89 30.06 -21.83
N GLY A 599 -1.70 29.11 -22.29
CA GLY A 599 -1.24 27.89 -22.97
C GLY A 599 -1.02 26.69 -22.04
N MET A 600 -0.37 25.64 -22.56
CA MET A 600 -0.08 24.41 -21.81
C MET A 600 1.20 24.55 -21.00
N VAL A 601 1.07 24.53 -19.68
CA VAL A 601 2.15 24.82 -18.73
C VAL A 601 2.17 23.81 -17.61
N LYS A 602 3.33 23.58 -17.00
CA LYS A 602 3.37 22.80 -15.77
C LYS A 602 2.80 23.65 -14.64
N LYS A 603 1.83 23.08 -13.93
CA LYS A 603 1.19 23.66 -12.75
C LYS A 603 0.75 22.53 -11.83
N HIS A 604 0.35 22.86 -10.61
CA HIS A 604 -0.20 21.89 -9.68
C HIS A 604 -1.35 21.09 -10.31
N GLY A 605 -1.36 19.77 -10.07
CA GLY A 605 -2.30 18.83 -10.70
C GLY A 605 -2.03 18.54 -12.19
N GLN A 606 -1.09 19.25 -12.84
CA GLN A 606 -0.74 19.06 -14.27
C GLN A 606 0.77 19.10 -14.53
N SER A 607 1.62 18.80 -13.56
CA SER A 607 3.09 18.83 -13.65
C SER A 607 3.75 17.50 -14.03
N GLY A 608 2.99 16.40 -14.01
CA GLY A 608 3.57 15.06 -13.93
C GLY A 608 4.07 14.75 -12.51
N PRO A 609 4.65 13.57 -12.28
CA PRO A 609 5.06 12.63 -13.33
C PRO A 609 4.04 11.57 -13.71
N ILE A 610 4.46 10.53 -14.47
CA ILE A 610 3.62 9.43 -14.94
C ILE A 610 2.71 8.86 -13.84
N SER A 611 3.18 8.78 -12.59
CA SER A 611 2.39 8.28 -11.47
C SER A 611 1.19 9.16 -11.08
N GLU A 612 1.15 10.44 -11.47
CA GLU A 612 0.00 11.32 -11.21
C GLU A 612 -1.22 10.97 -12.08
N ALA A 613 -1.05 10.13 -13.11
CA ALA A 613 -2.18 9.64 -13.91
C ALA A 613 -3.24 8.91 -13.06
N ILE A 614 -2.83 8.29 -11.94
CA ILE A 614 -3.73 7.62 -10.99
C ILE A 614 -4.07 8.47 -9.75
N GLY A 615 -3.54 9.70 -9.66
CA GLY A 615 -3.73 10.56 -8.48
C GLY A 615 -5.13 11.17 -8.36
N GLU A 616 -5.95 11.05 -9.40
CA GLU A 616 -7.35 11.47 -9.46
C GLU A 616 -8.16 10.40 -10.20
N LYS A 617 -9.47 10.62 -10.40
CA LYS A 617 -10.34 9.70 -11.16
C LYS A 617 -9.70 9.30 -12.47
N PHE A 618 -9.56 8.00 -12.73
CA PHE A 618 -8.90 7.50 -13.95
C PHE A 618 -9.66 6.34 -14.60
N ILE A 619 -9.38 6.12 -15.89
CA ILE A 619 -9.91 5.00 -16.68
C ILE A 619 -8.75 4.34 -17.44
N ILE A 620 -8.67 3.01 -17.38
CA ILE A 620 -7.70 2.21 -18.16
C ILE A 620 -8.39 1.77 -19.45
N ILE A 621 -7.87 2.22 -20.60
CA ILE A 621 -8.54 2.08 -21.89
C ILE A 621 -7.61 1.40 -22.88
N TYR A 622 -8.01 0.26 -23.42
CA TYR A 622 -7.29 -0.37 -24.53
C TYR A 622 -7.96 -0.08 -25.88
N GLY A 623 -7.14 0.19 -26.89
CA GLY A 623 -7.62 0.46 -28.24
C GLY A 623 -8.07 -0.79 -28.99
N THR A 624 -9.20 -0.71 -29.69
CA THR A 624 -9.76 -1.80 -30.52
C THR A 624 -9.60 -1.59 -32.03
N GLY A 625 -8.86 -0.55 -32.45
CA GLY A 625 -8.55 -0.29 -33.85
C GLY A 625 -7.25 -0.98 -34.31
N GLY A 626 -7.03 -1.03 -35.63
CA GLY A 626 -5.85 -1.64 -36.22
C GLY A 626 -5.99 -3.15 -36.42
N THR A 627 -4.92 -3.91 -36.24
CA THR A 627 -4.93 -5.37 -36.39
C THR A 627 -5.48 -6.07 -35.14
N GLU A 628 -6.01 -7.30 -35.32
CA GLU A 628 -6.44 -8.15 -34.19
C GLU A 628 -5.30 -8.42 -33.21
N GLU A 629 -4.08 -8.65 -33.72
CA GLU A 629 -2.90 -8.88 -32.88
C GLU A 629 -2.55 -7.66 -32.02
N MET A 630 -2.62 -6.45 -32.59
CA MET A 630 -2.38 -5.22 -31.84
C MET A 630 -3.48 -4.97 -30.80
N THR A 631 -4.75 -5.25 -31.13
CA THR A 631 -5.86 -5.15 -30.20
C THR A 631 -5.67 -6.11 -29.01
N ALA A 632 -5.30 -7.37 -29.28
CA ALA A 632 -4.99 -8.35 -28.24
C ALA A 632 -3.80 -7.91 -27.37
N ALA A 633 -2.77 -7.31 -27.96
CA ALA A 633 -1.63 -6.79 -27.21
C ALA A 633 -1.98 -5.59 -26.32
N ASN A 634 -2.76 -4.63 -26.84
CA ASN A 634 -3.25 -3.49 -26.06
C ASN A 634 -4.09 -3.97 -24.88
N ARG A 635 -5.04 -4.89 -25.12
CA ARG A 635 -5.89 -5.47 -24.07
C ARG A 635 -5.04 -6.17 -23.01
N GLN A 636 -4.15 -7.07 -23.42
CA GLN A 636 -3.30 -7.80 -22.48
C GLN A 636 -2.44 -6.86 -21.62
N ALA A 637 -1.85 -5.81 -22.23
CA ALA A 637 -1.02 -4.87 -21.49
C ALA A 637 -1.86 -3.98 -20.54
N ALA A 638 -3.06 -3.58 -20.94
CA ALA A 638 -4.00 -2.84 -20.11
C ALA A 638 -4.54 -3.68 -18.94
N GLU A 639 -4.87 -4.94 -19.18
CA GLU A 639 -5.31 -5.89 -18.14
C GLU A 639 -4.17 -6.22 -17.17
N ALA A 640 -2.93 -6.39 -17.67
CA ALA A 640 -1.76 -6.58 -16.83
C ALA A 640 -1.47 -5.36 -15.95
N PHE A 641 -1.69 -4.16 -16.48
CA PHE A 641 -1.62 -2.93 -15.70
C PHE A 641 -2.73 -2.88 -14.64
N ALA A 642 -3.98 -3.15 -15.02
CA ALA A 642 -5.12 -3.17 -14.11
C ALA A 642 -4.93 -4.19 -12.97
N GLY A 643 -4.48 -5.40 -13.27
CA GLY A 643 -4.25 -6.46 -12.27
C GLY A 643 -3.00 -6.28 -11.41
N GLY A 644 -2.20 -5.23 -11.66
CA GLY A 644 -0.88 -5.09 -11.05
C GLY A 644 -0.38 -3.65 -10.97
N ILE A 645 -1.28 -2.68 -10.71
CA ILE A 645 -0.87 -1.29 -10.45
C ILE A 645 0.04 -1.30 -9.22
N ALA A 646 1.34 -1.34 -9.50
CA ALA A 646 2.36 -1.34 -8.48
C ALA A 646 2.63 0.11 -8.06
N GLY A 647 2.52 0.35 -6.76
CA GLY A 647 2.95 1.55 -6.09
C GLY A 647 4.47 1.76 -6.13
N PRO A 648 4.93 2.90 -5.60
CA PRO A 648 6.35 3.15 -5.41
C PRO A 648 6.98 2.00 -4.62
N GLY A 649 8.02 1.37 -5.18
CA GLY A 649 8.68 0.22 -4.55
C GLY A 649 8.11 -1.16 -4.91
N GLY A 650 7.12 -1.25 -5.80
CA GLY A 650 6.62 -2.54 -6.31
C GLY A 650 5.43 -3.14 -5.56
N THR A 651 4.86 -2.42 -4.60
CA THR A 651 3.72 -2.86 -3.77
C THR A 651 2.39 -2.80 -4.53
N GLN A 652 1.43 -3.68 -4.28
CA GLN A 652 0.14 -3.64 -4.98
C GLN A 652 -0.77 -2.53 -4.45
N MET A 653 -1.24 -1.64 -5.32
CA MET A 653 -2.32 -0.69 -4.98
C MET A 653 -3.64 -1.46 -4.97
N TYR A 654 -4.24 -1.69 -3.79
CA TYR A 654 -5.37 -2.60 -3.60
C TYR A 654 -6.72 -2.04 -4.10
N GLY A 655 -6.91 -1.96 -5.42
CA GLY A 655 -8.17 -1.60 -6.08
C GLY A 655 -8.61 -2.64 -7.11
N ASN A 656 -9.92 -2.70 -7.40
CA ASN A 656 -10.48 -3.55 -8.45
C ASN A 656 -10.47 -2.80 -9.79
N TYR A 657 -9.28 -2.65 -10.37
CA TYR A 657 -9.12 -1.95 -11.64
C TYR A 657 -9.57 -2.83 -12.81
N VAL A 658 -10.28 -2.23 -13.76
CA VAL A 658 -10.74 -2.91 -14.96
C VAL A 658 -10.29 -2.12 -16.18
N ALA A 659 -9.68 -2.82 -17.14
CA ALA A 659 -9.39 -2.28 -18.46
C ALA A 659 -10.65 -2.38 -19.33
N VAL A 660 -11.02 -1.27 -19.97
CA VAL A 660 -12.21 -1.19 -20.83
C VAL A 660 -11.80 -0.90 -22.27
N ALA A 661 -12.58 -1.39 -23.24
CA ALA A 661 -12.36 -1.06 -24.64
C ALA A 661 -12.60 0.43 -24.88
N ASP A 662 -11.82 1.04 -25.76
CA ASP A 662 -12.07 2.42 -26.16
C ASP A 662 -13.46 2.60 -26.79
N SER A 663 -13.98 1.60 -27.51
CA SER A 663 -15.37 1.56 -28.02
C SER A 663 -16.43 1.77 -26.93
N ASP A 664 -16.16 1.32 -25.71
CA ASP A 664 -17.15 1.26 -24.62
C ASP A 664 -17.09 2.50 -23.71
N VAL A 665 -16.14 3.41 -23.95
CA VAL A 665 -16.00 4.66 -23.20
C VAL A 665 -16.61 5.81 -23.98
N SER A 666 -17.57 6.50 -23.36
CA SER A 666 -18.17 7.73 -23.89
C SER A 666 -17.26 8.95 -23.72
N ASP A 667 -17.47 9.98 -24.54
CA ASP A 667 -16.74 11.25 -24.42
C ASP A 667 -16.97 11.94 -23.07
N ALA A 668 -18.16 11.78 -22.49
CA ALA A 668 -18.47 12.31 -21.16
C ALA A 668 -17.64 11.62 -20.05
N GLN A 669 -17.49 10.30 -20.11
CA GLN A 669 -16.60 9.57 -19.20
C GLN A 669 -15.14 9.98 -19.41
N ALA A 670 -14.70 10.10 -20.67
CA ALA A 670 -13.35 10.50 -21.01
C ALA A 670 -13.02 11.94 -20.58
N GLY A 671 -14.01 12.84 -20.61
CA GLY A 671 -13.87 14.22 -20.15
C GLY A 671 -13.76 14.36 -18.62
N ALA A 672 -14.28 13.38 -17.86
CA ALA A 672 -14.38 13.44 -16.40
C ALA A 672 -13.21 12.77 -15.65
N ALA A 673 -12.25 12.15 -16.35
CA ALA A 673 -11.20 11.33 -15.76
C ALA A 673 -9.85 11.51 -16.48
N ASN A 674 -8.77 11.13 -15.78
CA ASN A 674 -7.49 10.85 -16.40
C ASN A 674 -7.60 9.60 -17.29
N LEU A 675 -6.98 9.63 -18.45
CA LEU A 675 -7.06 8.53 -19.41
C LEU A 675 -5.74 7.78 -19.47
N ILE A 676 -5.74 6.50 -19.12
CA ILE A 676 -4.60 5.60 -19.26
C ILE A 676 -4.83 4.77 -20.52
N LEU A 677 -4.28 5.23 -21.64
CA LEU A 677 -4.49 4.67 -22.96
C LEU A 677 -3.45 3.59 -23.26
N TYR A 678 -3.90 2.46 -23.78
CA TYR A 678 -3.08 1.45 -24.45
C TYR A 678 -3.43 1.45 -25.94
N GLY A 679 -2.40 1.68 -26.76
CA GLY A 679 -2.53 1.87 -28.21
C GLY A 679 -2.30 3.32 -28.64
N GLY A 680 -1.62 3.50 -29.77
CA GLY A 680 -1.40 4.80 -30.40
C GLY A 680 -2.58 5.26 -31.26
N PRO A 681 -2.46 6.38 -31.99
CA PRO A 681 -3.51 6.91 -32.89
C PRO A 681 -4.11 5.88 -33.85
N GLU A 682 -3.32 4.92 -34.31
CA GLU A 682 -3.77 3.87 -35.24
C GLU A 682 -4.71 2.84 -34.59
N SER A 683 -4.62 2.63 -33.28
CA SER A 683 -5.37 1.59 -32.56
C SER A 683 -6.31 2.08 -31.47
N ASN A 684 -6.14 3.30 -30.96
CA ASN A 684 -6.98 3.86 -29.89
C ASN A 684 -7.66 5.16 -30.32
N LYS A 685 -9.00 5.22 -30.24
CA LYS A 685 -9.81 6.35 -30.73
C LYS A 685 -9.49 7.67 -30.00
N PHE A 686 -9.18 7.61 -28.70
CA PHE A 686 -8.86 8.80 -27.91
C PHE A 686 -7.45 9.31 -28.24
N ALA A 687 -6.49 8.40 -28.39
CA ALA A 687 -5.15 8.78 -28.87
C ALA A 687 -5.22 9.40 -30.27
N ARG A 688 -6.08 8.86 -31.15
CA ARG A 688 -6.31 9.39 -32.50
C ARG A 688 -6.88 10.80 -32.49
N ALA A 689 -7.91 11.03 -31.69
CA ALA A 689 -8.56 12.34 -31.56
C ALA A 689 -7.61 13.44 -31.04
N MET A 690 -6.52 13.04 -30.37
CA MET A 690 -5.54 13.95 -29.78
C MET A 690 -4.21 13.99 -30.53
N ALA A 691 -4.03 13.20 -31.61
CA ALA A 691 -2.74 12.93 -32.23
C ALA A 691 -1.94 14.19 -32.57
N ASP A 692 -2.58 15.19 -33.19
CA ASP A 692 -1.93 16.44 -33.61
C ASP A 692 -1.51 17.37 -32.45
N LYS A 693 -1.92 17.04 -31.21
CA LYS A 693 -1.68 17.82 -30.00
C LYS A 693 -0.77 17.11 -28.99
N LEU A 694 -0.45 15.83 -29.22
CA LEU A 694 0.40 15.05 -28.32
C LEU A 694 1.88 15.24 -28.68
N PRO A 695 2.80 15.19 -27.69
CA PRO A 695 4.23 15.39 -27.93
C PRO A 695 4.93 14.22 -28.65
N VAL A 696 4.23 13.09 -28.79
CA VAL A 696 4.75 11.84 -29.37
C VAL A 696 3.89 11.43 -30.56
N ALA A 697 4.53 11.12 -31.69
CA ALA A 697 3.89 10.48 -32.83
C ALA A 697 4.53 9.11 -33.09
N ILE A 698 3.70 8.12 -33.44
CA ILE A 698 4.16 6.84 -34.00
C ILE A 698 3.85 6.85 -35.48
N LYS A 699 4.85 6.60 -36.31
CA LYS A 699 4.71 6.56 -37.76
C LYS A 699 5.74 5.60 -38.35
N ASP A 700 5.31 4.74 -39.29
CA ASP A 700 6.18 3.84 -40.05
C ASP A 700 7.12 2.98 -39.17
N GLY A 701 6.61 2.50 -38.03
CA GLY A 701 7.39 1.70 -37.08
C GLY A 701 8.41 2.49 -36.25
N LYS A 702 8.33 3.82 -36.24
CA LYS A 702 9.22 4.74 -35.53
C LYS A 702 8.46 5.58 -34.51
N ILE A 703 9.18 6.07 -33.50
CA ILE A 703 8.67 7.00 -32.49
C ILE A 703 9.33 8.37 -32.73
N MET A 704 8.50 9.39 -32.92
CA MET A 704 8.92 10.78 -33.04
C MET A 704 8.60 11.50 -31.73
N LEU A 705 9.61 12.04 -31.06
CA LEU A 705 9.45 12.78 -29.81
C LEU A 705 10.35 14.02 -29.82
N HIS A 706 9.76 15.21 -29.69
CA HIS A 706 10.45 16.50 -29.75
C HIS A 706 11.37 16.66 -30.97
N GLY A 707 10.94 16.20 -32.15
CA GLY A 707 11.74 16.27 -33.38
C GLY A 707 12.90 15.27 -33.45
N LYS A 708 13.12 14.44 -32.43
CA LYS A 708 14.05 13.30 -32.47
C LYS A 708 13.30 12.05 -32.93
N GLU A 709 13.94 11.33 -33.85
CA GLU A 709 13.46 10.04 -34.36
C GLU A 709 14.11 8.90 -33.57
N TYR A 710 13.29 7.92 -33.18
CA TYR A 710 13.72 6.68 -32.55
C TYR A 710 13.20 5.51 -33.38
N SER A 711 14.09 4.58 -33.70
CA SER A 711 13.74 3.35 -34.43
C SER A 711 14.54 2.17 -33.89
N ASP A 712 13.90 1.00 -33.88
CA ASP A 712 14.53 -0.27 -33.53
C ASP A 712 13.81 -1.39 -34.29
N PRO A 713 14.54 -2.22 -35.07
CA PRO A 713 13.94 -3.36 -35.77
C PRO A 713 13.22 -4.36 -34.86
N ALA A 714 13.61 -4.47 -33.59
CA ALA A 714 12.94 -5.32 -32.61
C ALA A 714 11.65 -4.69 -32.05
N GLY A 715 11.36 -3.44 -32.40
CA GLY A 715 10.25 -2.64 -31.90
C GLY A 715 10.63 -1.76 -30.71
N LEU A 716 9.92 -0.64 -30.60
CA LEU A 716 10.05 0.33 -29.52
C LEU A 716 8.69 0.54 -28.85
N ALA A 717 8.73 0.82 -27.56
CA ALA A 717 7.57 1.25 -26.81
C ALA A 717 7.83 2.60 -26.15
N VAL A 718 6.79 3.40 -26.04
CA VAL A 718 6.80 4.68 -25.34
C VAL A 718 5.65 4.75 -24.36
N ARG A 719 5.97 5.27 -23.18
CA ARG A 719 4.99 5.69 -22.18
C ARG A 719 5.21 7.15 -21.89
N PHE A 720 4.17 7.96 -21.94
CA PHE A 720 4.27 9.38 -21.58
C PHE A 720 2.97 9.92 -20.97
N ILE A 721 3.12 10.86 -20.04
CA ILE A 721 2.00 11.61 -19.44
C ILE A 721 1.95 13.01 -20.02
N TYR A 722 0.75 13.51 -20.28
CA TYR A 722 0.52 14.85 -20.81
C TYR A 722 -0.79 15.43 -20.25
N PRO A 723 -0.93 16.77 -20.08
CA PRO A 723 -2.22 17.36 -19.82
C PRO A 723 -3.16 17.02 -20.97
N ASN A 724 -4.39 16.61 -20.66
CA ASN A 724 -5.35 16.25 -21.68
C ASN A 724 -5.60 17.48 -22.60
N PRO A 725 -5.32 17.38 -23.92
CA PRO A 725 -5.41 18.52 -24.84
C PRO A 725 -6.82 19.09 -25.05
N SER A 726 -7.86 18.45 -24.48
CA SER A 726 -9.21 19.01 -24.41
C SER A 726 -9.33 20.20 -23.44
N GLY A 727 -8.34 20.41 -22.55
CA GLY A 727 -8.37 21.50 -21.57
C GLY A 727 -9.23 21.22 -20.34
N ASN A 728 -9.69 19.98 -20.15
CA ASN A 728 -10.55 19.57 -19.02
C ASN A 728 -9.84 19.48 -17.65
N GLY A 729 -8.58 19.91 -17.54
CA GLY A 729 -7.80 19.82 -16.30
C GLY A 729 -7.26 18.42 -15.95
N ARG A 730 -7.48 17.40 -16.79
CA ARG A 730 -7.05 16.00 -16.55
C ARG A 730 -5.73 15.67 -17.23
N TYR A 731 -5.24 14.46 -16.98
CA TYR A 731 -4.12 13.85 -17.69
C TYR A 731 -4.55 12.85 -18.76
N VAL A 732 -3.68 12.67 -19.74
CA VAL A 732 -3.64 11.49 -20.61
C VAL A 732 -2.26 10.83 -20.46
N LEU A 733 -2.25 9.56 -20.08
CA LEU A 733 -1.09 8.68 -20.05
C LEU A 733 -1.21 7.72 -21.23
N VAL A 734 -0.34 7.85 -22.23
CA VAL A 734 -0.36 6.99 -23.41
C VAL A 734 0.73 5.94 -23.31
N ASN A 735 0.33 4.69 -23.50
CA ASN A 735 1.19 3.51 -23.61
C ASN A 735 1.05 2.97 -25.02
N CYS A 736 2.09 3.11 -25.84
CA CYS A 736 2.03 2.64 -27.22
C CYS A 736 3.37 2.04 -27.65
N GLY A 737 3.33 1.23 -28.69
CA GLY A 737 4.50 0.55 -29.23
C GLY A 737 4.39 0.39 -30.73
N THR A 738 5.55 0.26 -31.37
CA THR A 738 5.65 0.11 -32.83
C THR A 738 5.32 -1.30 -33.30
N THR A 739 5.30 -2.27 -32.37
CA THR A 739 4.87 -3.66 -32.59
C THR A 739 3.99 -4.15 -31.42
N PRO A 740 3.16 -5.19 -31.61
CA PRO A 740 2.36 -5.79 -30.54
C PRO A 740 3.21 -6.23 -29.33
N GLN A 741 4.40 -6.78 -29.58
CA GLN A 741 5.33 -7.23 -28.55
C GLN A 741 5.93 -6.05 -27.77
N ALA A 742 6.19 -4.92 -28.44
CA ALA A 742 6.71 -3.72 -27.78
C ALA A 742 5.71 -3.15 -26.76
N VAL A 743 4.40 -3.11 -27.09
CA VAL A 743 3.36 -2.65 -26.15
C VAL A 743 3.38 -3.47 -24.85
N LYS A 744 3.52 -4.80 -24.97
CA LYS A 744 3.60 -5.71 -23.82
C LYS A 744 4.86 -5.47 -22.98
N ALA A 745 5.96 -5.02 -23.58
CA ALA A 745 7.24 -4.81 -22.90
C ALA A 745 7.25 -3.61 -21.93
N LEU A 746 6.27 -2.70 -22.01
CA LEU A 746 6.15 -1.56 -21.07
C LEU A 746 5.87 -2.01 -19.62
N GLY A 747 5.25 -3.18 -19.44
CA GLY A 747 4.87 -3.70 -18.12
C GLY A 747 3.78 -2.86 -17.41
N GLY A 748 3.36 -3.32 -16.23
CA GLY A 748 2.26 -2.71 -15.46
C GLY A 748 2.65 -1.63 -14.45
N GLY A 749 3.93 -1.49 -14.08
CA GLY A 749 4.33 -0.60 -12.99
C GLY A 749 4.37 0.88 -13.38
N LEU A 750 3.77 1.75 -12.56
CA LEU A 750 3.94 3.22 -12.60
C LEU A 750 5.00 3.68 -11.60
N GLY A 751 6.13 2.95 -11.52
CA GLY A 751 7.22 3.27 -10.60
C GLY A 751 7.71 4.73 -10.75
N ASN A 752 8.75 5.10 -10.02
CA ASN A 752 9.27 6.47 -10.06
C ASN A 752 9.86 6.80 -11.45
N GLN A 753 9.00 7.19 -12.41
CA GLN A 753 9.29 7.40 -13.82
C GLN A 753 9.17 8.90 -14.16
N PRO A 754 9.89 9.38 -15.20
CA PRO A 754 9.80 10.75 -15.65
C PRO A 754 8.47 11.03 -16.37
N ASP A 755 8.37 12.11 -17.14
CA ASP A 755 7.15 12.44 -17.87
C ASP A 755 7.00 11.56 -19.13
N TRP A 756 8.11 11.01 -19.64
CA TRP A 756 8.12 10.05 -20.73
C TRP A 756 9.32 9.09 -20.66
N ILE A 757 9.12 7.86 -21.15
CA ILE A 757 10.17 6.86 -21.33
C ILE A 757 10.05 6.19 -22.70
N ILE A 758 11.17 5.82 -23.29
CA ILE A 758 11.25 4.94 -24.47
C ILE A 758 12.01 3.67 -24.08
N LYS A 759 11.47 2.51 -24.45
CA LYS A 759 12.01 1.19 -24.12
C LYS A 759 12.08 0.30 -25.37
N GLN A 760 13.17 -0.46 -25.50
CA GLN A 760 13.34 -1.48 -26.54
C GLN A 760 12.66 -2.80 -26.13
N THR A 761 12.11 -3.54 -27.10
CA THR A 761 11.40 -4.80 -26.86
C THR A 761 12.28 -5.89 -26.21
N THR A 762 13.60 -5.91 -26.47
CA THR A 762 14.53 -6.96 -26.03
C THR A 762 15.22 -6.70 -24.69
N ALA A 763 14.97 -5.55 -24.04
CA ALA A 763 15.65 -5.20 -22.80
C ALA A 763 15.04 -5.97 -21.61
N GLU A 764 15.89 -6.72 -20.88
CA GLU A 764 15.52 -7.34 -19.61
C GLU A 764 14.87 -6.32 -18.64
N PRO A 765 14.02 -6.78 -17.70
CA PRO A 765 13.16 -5.90 -16.89
C PRO A 765 13.87 -4.84 -16.05
N ASN A 766 15.20 -4.88 -15.90
CA ASN A 766 15.94 -3.89 -15.13
C ASN A 766 17.32 -3.57 -15.74
N THR A 767 17.56 -2.27 -15.97
CA THR A 767 18.87 -1.58 -15.84
C THR A 767 19.84 -1.33 -17.02
N ALA A 768 19.46 -1.33 -18.30
CA ALA A 768 20.42 -0.85 -19.34
C ALA A 768 19.88 0.06 -20.46
N ASN A 769 18.68 -0.17 -21.02
CA ASN A 769 18.28 0.47 -22.28
C ASN A 769 17.03 1.37 -22.19
N THR A 770 16.88 2.16 -21.12
CA THR A 770 15.71 3.06 -20.94
C THR A 770 16.11 4.52 -20.98
N GLU A 771 15.68 5.24 -22.03
CA GLU A 771 15.82 6.70 -22.18
C GLU A 771 14.56 7.40 -21.66
N GLY A 772 14.71 8.57 -21.01
CA GLY A 772 13.59 9.36 -20.48
C GLY A 772 14.02 10.80 -20.13
N ASP A 773 13.08 11.75 -20.11
CA ASP A 773 13.29 13.16 -19.71
C ASP A 773 12.00 13.74 -19.11
N ARG A 774 12.12 14.82 -18.32
CA ARG A 774 11.02 15.63 -17.79
C ARG A 774 10.91 17.02 -18.40
N ARG A 775 11.85 17.46 -19.23
CA ARG A 775 11.90 18.83 -19.79
C ARG A 775 10.89 19.11 -20.92
N SER A 776 9.87 18.28 -21.11
CA SER A 776 9.00 18.25 -22.31
C SER A 776 8.00 19.41 -22.49
N ARG A 777 8.20 20.57 -21.85
CA ARG A 777 7.25 21.70 -21.94
C ARG A 777 7.88 23.09 -22.08
N ARG A 778 9.09 23.19 -22.61
CA ARG A 778 9.59 24.49 -23.09
C ARG A 778 9.10 24.77 -24.49
#